data_AF-A0A2D6HC22-F1
#
_entry.id   AF-A0A2D6HC22-F1
#
_cell.length_a   1.000
_cell.length_b   1.000
_cell.length_c   1.000
_cell.angle_alpha   90.00
_cell.angle_beta   90.00
_cell.angle_gamma   90.00
#
_symmetry.space_group_name_H-M   'P 1'
#
loop_
_entity.id
_entity.type
_entity.pdbx_description
1 polymer ?
#
loop_
_entity_poly.entity_id
_entity_poly.type
_entity_poly.pdbx_seq_one_letter_code
_entity_poly.pdbx_strand_id
1 'polypeptide(L)'
;MMRRACLLMLLLVSFVATASAQSSAELKFRKKQADTLHDYAAKAFKKGFPRNARRVWLMLLSEYDTDHADAREALGYERVGSAWSVNPRFSYPKDDAPNPSAAAGLRKDWAKIAAKIAKAHGKMAVDYDQAGRSDMSRAHYEKVLFFDPENEEARAALDHKPVAGLTGTDLELTLYERSKAIERAVAEQAQQDYPVEVLPATEIHPMLEKAKVEYATVTTEHFTLRGDYDQAALIEAAVNAERALRVMQVAYEGYSGFKSDPRRWVRDWSFFQTKDTYKQILNANADLMSASELEFRLEYTSGSTLSSGSSNLQVAAPSSEQGVLDGTVRAVAQSYSGFRTAALREGIGHTFVGMFFNNNRQFVVDQKEQLRTTTGEEDLEQYSPNFDTWKDLALEAAWQLGDGTPAARLPVITADKFPNDARIKAWSFCDYVVRRDPTLLRDLDGLAGQNNPIDVEKKFTADHGGLSLAQLEKEWKDFWTEASPVLKAIRDNNEPLTAISKDVKKWLEEFNKARKAQNATEVTWSESYSGRCRDHVAYLTANEEQRGPAAEQDQDTDLEGGSHLGGMFAQMALVATDAKKPKDLFRRWLDLPGYRDALLNNALATVGLYADRTTLVMDCIRGVRRLPKGEGGYRVYPSAKASGIPTSVRVVDLGPELAALLERHGRGDSDVIGYPISLHHFGTGGVGGARDSYRCAVTVRGQVIEGFVHMADGGANRHTAAPGMIVFYPFEPLKKGARVEAVWTFEHDRGTSRSAVEFDT
;
A
#
# COMPACT_ATOMS: atom_id res chain seq x y z
N MET A 1 -41.93 44.84 -12.05
CA MET A 1 -40.73 44.65 -11.20
C MET A 1 -41.01 43.80 -9.96
N MET A 2 -42.09 44.04 -9.22
CA MET A 2 -42.41 43.35 -7.94
C MET A 2 -42.52 41.81 -8.05
N ARG A 3 -43.11 41.25 -9.12
CA ARG A 3 -43.17 39.78 -9.33
C ARG A 3 -41.80 39.12 -9.60
N ARG A 4 -40.86 39.83 -10.24
CA ARG A 4 -39.49 39.32 -10.46
C ARG A 4 -38.65 39.38 -9.19
N ALA A 5 -38.86 40.40 -8.35
CA ALA A 5 -38.22 40.50 -7.04
C ALA A 5 -38.71 39.41 -6.05
N CYS A 6 -40.02 39.11 -6.03
CA CYS A 6 -40.55 38.03 -5.20
C CYS A 6 -40.08 36.63 -5.65
N LEU A 7 -39.95 36.38 -6.96
CA LEU A 7 -39.41 35.12 -7.48
C LEU A 7 -37.92 34.95 -7.15
N LEU A 8 -37.13 36.03 -7.23
CA LEU A 8 -35.72 36.00 -6.81
C LEU A 8 -35.57 35.79 -5.30
N MET A 9 -36.39 36.43 -4.47
CA MET A 9 -36.40 36.19 -3.02
C MET A 9 -36.83 34.77 -2.66
N LEU A 10 -37.85 34.21 -3.31
CA LEU A 10 -38.28 32.82 -3.08
C LEU A 10 -37.18 31.82 -3.48
N LEU A 11 -36.47 32.07 -4.58
CA LEU A 11 -35.28 31.29 -4.96
C LEU A 11 -34.15 31.43 -3.92
N LEU A 12 -33.82 32.65 -3.48
CA LEU A 12 -32.78 32.91 -2.47
C LEU A 12 -33.11 32.29 -1.10
N VAL A 13 -34.36 32.36 -0.64
CA VAL A 13 -34.81 31.73 0.62
C VAL A 13 -34.75 30.20 0.52
N SER A 14 -35.02 29.63 -0.67
CA SER A 14 -34.91 28.18 -0.92
C SER A 14 -33.45 27.70 -0.86
N PHE A 15 -32.49 28.49 -1.35
CA PHE A 15 -31.05 28.17 -1.27
C PHE A 15 -30.49 28.28 0.16
N VAL A 16 -30.95 29.23 0.97
CA VAL A 16 -30.48 29.40 2.37
C VAL A 16 -31.09 28.32 3.29
N ALA A 17 -32.36 27.95 3.08
CA ALA A 17 -33.00 26.89 3.85
C ALA A 17 -32.41 25.49 3.54
N THR A 18 -32.01 25.24 2.29
CA THR A 18 -31.35 23.98 1.91
C THR A 18 -29.93 23.87 2.49
N ALA A 19 -29.14 24.95 2.47
CA ALA A 19 -27.80 24.94 3.07
C ALA A 19 -27.80 24.71 4.60
N SER A 20 -28.75 25.32 5.33
CA SER A 20 -28.91 25.15 6.79
C SER A 20 -29.51 23.79 7.19
N ALA A 21 -30.41 23.23 6.38
CA ALA A 21 -30.90 21.87 6.61
C ALA A 21 -29.81 20.82 6.31
N GLN A 22 -29.00 21.03 5.27
CA GLN A 22 -27.87 20.19 4.93
C GLN A 22 -26.79 20.20 6.02
N SER A 23 -26.50 21.34 6.65
CA SER A 23 -25.55 21.39 7.77
C SER A 23 -26.06 20.66 9.02
N SER A 24 -27.38 20.68 9.28
CA SER A 24 -27.98 19.90 10.37
C SER A 24 -27.95 18.39 10.12
N ALA A 25 -28.20 17.96 8.88
CA ALA A 25 -28.11 16.56 8.48
C ALA A 25 -26.67 16.03 8.60
N GLU A 26 -25.69 16.80 8.14
CA GLU A 26 -24.26 16.48 8.23
C GLU A 26 -23.80 16.36 9.69
N LEU A 27 -24.20 17.28 10.57
CA LEU A 27 -23.87 17.22 12.00
C LEU A 27 -24.42 15.95 12.67
N LYS A 28 -25.69 15.59 12.37
CA LYS A 28 -26.30 14.36 12.89
C LYS A 28 -25.62 13.11 12.33
N PHE A 29 -25.27 13.14 11.05
CA PHE A 29 -24.52 12.07 10.39
C PHE A 29 -23.17 11.85 11.07
N ARG A 30 -22.39 12.93 11.23
CA ARG A 30 -21.07 12.91 11.87
C ARG A 30 -21.13 12.37 13.28
N LYS A 31 -22.03 12.90 14.12
CA LYS A 31 -22.22 12.43 15.49
C LYS A 31 -22.50 10.93 15.56
N LYS A 32 -23.37 10.41 14.68
CA LYS A 32 -23.69 8.98 14.63
C LYS A 32 -22.48 8.10 14.27
N GLN A 33 -21.62 8.56 13.35
CA GLN A 33 -20.41 7.82 13.04
C GLN A 33 -19.39 7.92 14.18
N ALA A 34 -19.29 9.08 14.83
CA ALA A 34 -18.48 9.25 16.02
C ALA A 34 -18.89 8.25 17.12
N ASP A 35 -20.17 8.21 17.50
CA ASP A 35 -20.67 7.26 18.50
C ASP A 35 -20.33 5.79 18.11
N THR A 36 -20.47 5.45 16.81
CA THR A 36 -20.13 4.11 16.30
C THR A 36 -18.65 3.77 16.46
N LEU A 37 -17.76 4.73 16.20
CA LEU A 37 -16.30 4.55 16.37
C LEU A 37 -15.92 4.53 17.86
N HIS A 38 -16.56 5.35 18.69
CA HIS A 38 -16.35 5.36 20.13
C HIS A 38 -16.66 3.99 20.75
N ASP A 39 -17.82 3.41 20.42
CA ASP A 39 -18.24 2.09 20.89
C ASP A 39 -17.21 1.01 20.55
N TYR A 40 -16.68 1.03 19.32
CA TYR A 40 -15.62 0.11 18.91
C TYR A 40 -14.33 0.33 19.70
N ALA A 41 -13.88 1.58 19.82
CA ALA A 41 -12.65 1.91 20.53
C ALA A 41 -12.74 1.53 22.02
N ALA A 42 -13.84 1.84 22.70
CA ALA A 42 -14.10 1.44 24.08
C ALA A 42 -14.09 -0.09 24.23
N LYS A 43 -14.68 -0.83 23.27
CA LYS A 43 -14.65 -2.29 23.23
C LYS A 43 -13.23 -2.84 23.04
N ALA A 44 -12.44 -2.24 22.13
CA ALA A 44 -11.05 -2.61 21.88
C ALA A 44 -10.19 -2.39 23.14
N PHE A 45 -10.34 -1.24 23.78
CA PHE A 45 -9.65 -0.90 25.03
C PHE A 45 -9.95 -1.94 26.12
N LYS A 46 -11.24 -2.22 26.36
CA LYS A 46 -11.68 -3.22 27.35
C LYS A 46 -11.16 -4.64 27.06
N LYS A 47 -10.93 -4.97 25.79
CA LYS A 47 -10.38 -6.26 25.36
C LYS A 47 -8.85 -6.34 25.44
N GLY A 48 -8.18 -5.31 25.96
CA GLY A 48 -6.71 -5.28 26.07
C GLY A 48 -6.01 -4.82 24.80
N PHE A 49 -6.68 -4.03 23.94
CA PHE A 49 -6.07 -3.42 22.75
C PHE A 49 -6.08 -1.88 22.82
N PRO A 50 -5.45 -1.29 23.85
CA PRO A 50 -5.39 0.16 24.02
C PRO A 50 -4.80 0.89 22.81
N ARG A 51 -3.77 0.36 22.12
CA ARG A 51 -3.20 1.07 20.96
C ARG A 51 -4.20 1.19 19.81
N ASN A 52 -4.97 0.12 19.57
CA ASN A 52 -6.05 0.11 18.58
C ASN A 52 -7.16 1.08 18.98
N ALA A 53 -7.58 1.06 20.25
CA ALA A 53 -8.59 1.98 20.76
C ALA A 53 -8.17 3.45 20.60
N ARG A 54 -6.92 3.78 20.96
CA ARG A 54 -6.33 5.11 20.80
C ARG A 54 -6.44 5.61 19.36
N ARG A 55 -6.02 4.78 18.39
CA ARG A 55 -6.09 5.11 16.96
C ARG A 55 -7.52 5.41 16.52
N VAL A 56 -8.49 4.62 16.94
CA VAL A 56 -9.90 4.83 16.56
C VAL A 56 -10.50 6.06 17.24
N TRP A 57 -10.18 6.34 18.51
CA TRP A 57 -10.59 7.59 19.15
C TRP A 57 -9.97 8.82 18.47
N LEU A 58 -8.70 8.77 18.09
CA LEU A 58 -8.07 9.86 17.36
C LEU A 58 -8.71 10.06 15.98
N MET A 59 -9.01 8.98 15.25
CA MET A 59 -9.75 9.03 13.98
C MET A 59 -11.13 9.65 14.16
N LEU A 60 -11.87 9.26 15.20
CA LEU A 60 -13.16 9.84 15.54
C LEU A 60 -13.07 11.35 15.74
N LEU A 61 -12.12 11.80 16.57
CA LEU A 61 -11.94 13.22 16.87
C LEU A 61 -11.53 14.00 15.62
N SER A 62 -10.71 13.39 14.75
CA SER A 62 -10.22 14.02 13.52
C SER A 62 -11.30 14.16 12.45
N GLU A 63 -12.14 13.15 12.28
CA GLU A 63 -13.00 13.03 11.09
C GLU A 63 -14.47 13.38 11.35
N TYR A 64 -14.95 13.19 12.58
CA TYR A 64 -16.37 13.22 12.87
C TYR A 64 -16.74 14.26 13.92
N ASP A 65 -16.16 14.17 15.11
CA ASP A 65 -16.55 15.01 16.25
C ASP A 65 -15.32 15.39 17.10
N THR A 66 -14.77 16.57 16.84
CA THR A 66 -13.58 17.11 17.51
C THR A 66 -13.76 17.34 19.01
N ASP A 67 -15.01 17.43 19.47
CA ASP A 67 -15.40 17.73 20.85
C ASP A 67 -16.04 16.54 21.57
N HIS A 68 -15.93 15.32 21.03
CA HIS A 68 -16.51 14.13 21.64
C HIS A 68 -15.92 13.86 23.03
N ALA A 69 -16.69 14.18 24.07
CA ALA A 69 -16.23 14.20 25.45
C ALA A 69 -15.63 12.86 25.89
N ASP A 70 -16.33 11.75 25.66
CA ASP A 70 -15.85 10.44 26.12
C ASP A 70 -14.55 9.99 25.42
N ALA A 71 -14.35 10.37 24.15
CA ALA A 71 -13.14 10.05 23.42
C ALA A 71 -11.97 10.92 23.90
N ARG A 72 -12.22 12.21 24.16
CA ARG A 72 -11.25 13.14 24.78
C ARG A 72 -10.82 12.64 26.17
N GLU A 73 -11.78 12.31 27.04
CA GLU A 73 -11.51 11.79 28.38
C GLU A 73 -10.75 10.46 28.33
N ALA A 74 -11.12 9.53 27.43
CA ALA A 74 -10.42 8.27 27.26
C ALA A 74 -8.97 8.44 26.76
N LEU A 75 -8.69 9.53 26.06
CA LEU A 75 -7.34 9.92 25.63
C LEU A 75 -6.58 10.78 26.67
N GLY A 76 -7.18 11.03 27.83
CA GLY A 76 -6.56 11.77 28.92
C GLY A 76 -6.73 13.27 28.86
N TYR A 77 -7.65 13.79 28.04
CA TYR A 77 -7.98 15.20 28.05
C TYR A 77 -8.99 15.51 29.17
N GLU A 78 -8.85 16.68 29.78
CA GLU A 78 -9.81 17.26 30.71
C GLU A 78 -10.24 18.64 30.22
N ARG A 79 -11.45 19.05 30.61
CA ARG A 79 -12.00 20.34 30.19
C ARG A 79 -11.54 21.44 31.14
N VAL A 80 -10.74 22.37 30.64
CA VAL A 80 -10.28 23.56 31.37
C VAL A 80 -10.97 24.78 30.79
N GLY A 81 -12.05 25.22 31.45
CA GLY A 81 -12.95 26.24 30.91
C GLY A 81 -13.69 25.72 29.68
N SER A 82 -13.55 26.40 28.54
CA SER A 82 -14.14 25.97 27.26
C SER A 82 -13.24 25.10 26.40
N ALA A 83 -11.97 24.91 26.79
CA ALA A 83 -10.97 24.20 26.00
C ALA A 83 -10.66 22.82 26.59
N TRP A 84 -10.25 21.90 25.72
CA TRP A 84 -9.67 20.62 26.12
C TRP A 84 -8.17 20.81 26.39
N SER A 85 -7.68 20.28 27.50
CA SER A 85 -6.26 20.25 27.86
C SER A 85 -5.86 18.82 28.21
N VAL A 86 -4.65 18.41 27.85
CA VAL A 86 -4.12 17.11 28.29
C VAL A 86 -3.93 17.15 29.80
N ASN A 87 -4.43 16.13 30.51
CA ASN A 87 -4.17 15.96 31.93
C ASN A 87 -2.74 15.47 32.13
N PRO A 88 -1.85 16.25 32.78
CA PRO A 88 -0.44 15.90 32.92
C PRO A 88 -0.18 14.66 33.80
N ARG A 89 -1.18 14.17 34.52
CA ARG A 89 -1.11 12.96 35.35
C ARG A 89 -1.64 11.72 34.64
N PHE A 90 -2.25 11.88 33.48
CA PHE A 90 -2.78 10.76 32.73
C PHE A 90 -1.66 10.07 31.96
N SER A 91 -1.61 8.74 32.08
CA SER A 91 -0.72 7.89 31.28
C SER A 91 -1.58 6.89 30.50
N TYR A 92 -1.46 6.92 29.18
CA TYR A 92 -2.18 5.99 28.31
C TYR A 92 -1.43 4.64 28.28
N PRO A 93 -2.12 3.48 28.40
CA PRO A 93 -1.45 2.19 28.32
C PRO A 93 -0.64 2.02 27.03
N LYS A 94 0.65 1.66 27.16
CA LYS A 94 1.61 1.62 26.04
C LYS A 94 1.52 0.33 25.22
N ASP A 95 1.13 -0.77 25.85
CA ASP A 95 1.16 -2.10 25.25
C ASP A 95 -0.23 -2.71 25.08
N ASP A 96 -0.43 -3.39 23.95
CA ASP A 96 -1.55 -4.30 23.79
C ASP A 96 -1.27 -5.61 24.57
N ALA A 97 -2.32 -6.22 25.10
CA ALA A 97 -2.30 -7.55 25.71
C ALA A 97 -2.89 -8.57 24.70
N PRO A 98 -2.11 -9.03 23.70
CA PRO A 98 -2.65 -9.72 22.53
C PRO A 98 -3.27 -11.07 22.92
N ASN A 99 -4.60 -11.12 22.88
CA ASN A 99 -5.36 -12.37 22.86
C ASN A 99 -5.80 -12.64 21.40
N PRO A 100 -5.34 -13.74 20.76
CA PRO A 100 -5.66 -14.03 19.35
C PRO A 100 -7.16 -14.09 19.04
N SER A 101 -7.97 -14.67 19.93
CA SER A 101 -9.43 -14.75 19.76
C SER A 101 -10.07 -13.37 19.87
N ALA A 102 -9.63 -12.56 20.83
CA ALA A 102 -10.11 -11.19 20.98
C ALA A 102 -9.71 -10.32 19.78
N ALA A 103 -8.49 -10.49 19.27
CA ALA A 103 -7.99 -9.81 18.07
C ALA A 103 -8.80 -10.19 16.82
N ALA A 104 -9.08 -11.48 16.61
CA ALA A 104 -9.93 -11.94 15.50
C ALA A 104 -11.34 -11.35 15.58
N GLY A 105 -11.94 -11.37 16.79
CA GLY A 105 -13.24 -10.76 17.03
C GLY A 105 -13.24 -9.26 16.74
N LEU A 106 -12.22 -8.52 17.17
CA LEU A 106 -12.09 -7.09 16.87
C LEU A 106 -11.90 -6.80 15.38
N ARG A 107 -11.15 -7.63 14.64
CA ARG A 107 -11.04 -7.48 13.18
C ARG A 107 -12.39 -7.65 12.49
N LYS A 108 -13.18 -8.65 12.89
CA LYS A 108 -14.54 -8.85 12.37
C LYS A 108 -15.46 -7.69 12.72
N ASP A 109 -15.39 -7.21 13.96
CA ASP A 109 -16.14 -6.04 14.42
C ASP A 109 -15.78 -4.78 13.59
N TRP A 110 -14.48 -4.56 13.36
CA TRP A 110 -13.99 -3.43 12.56
C TRP A 110 -14.49 -3.50 11.12
N ALA A 111 -14.36 -4.64 10.44
CA ALA A 111 -14.84 -4.82 9.08
C ALA A 111 -16.34 -4.49 8.94
N LYS A 112 -17.15 -4.95 9.92
CA LYS A 112 -18.58 -4.64 9.96
C LYS A 112 -18.85 -3.14 10.15
N ILE A 113 -18.10 -2.49 11.03
CA ILE A 113 -18.25 -1.05 11.30
C ILE A 113 -17.78 -0.21 10.12
N ALA A 114 -16.63 -0.53 9.53
CA ALA A 114 -16.11 0.12 8.33
C ALA A 114 -17.12 0.03 7.18
N ALA A 115 -17.65 -1.15 6.88
CA ALA A 115 -18.69 -1.32 5.85
C ALA A 115 -19.96 -0.50 6.14
N LYS A 116 -20.38 -0.43 7.41
CA LYS A 116 -21.53 0.38 7.83
C LYS A 116 -21.28 1.89 7.63
N ILE A 117 -20.10 2.37 8.00
CA ILE A 117 -19.68 3.77 7.86
C ILE A 117 -19.54 4.13 6.37
N ALA A 118 -18.85 3.29 5.58
CA ALA A 118 -18.69 3.45 4.14
C ALA A 118 -20.05 3.58 3.44
N LYS A 119 -20.98 2.66 3.72
CA LYS A 119 -22.35 2.72 3.16
C LYS A 119 -23.07 4.03 3.54
N ALA A 120 -22.87 4.52 4.75
CA ALA A 120 -23.49 5.76 5.21
C ALA A 120 -22.89 6.98 4.48
N HIS A 121 -21.56 7.01 4.28
CA HIS A 121 -20.91 8.03 3.45
C HIS A 121 -21.36 7.96 1.99
N GLY A 122 -21.47 6.77 1.40
CA GLY A 122 -21.94 6.62 0.01
C GLY A 122 -23.32 7.22 -0.20
N LYS A 123 -24.25 7.03 0.75
CA LYS A 123 -25.56 7.70 0.72
C LYS A 123 -25.42 9.23 0.75
N MET A 124 -24.60 9.77 1.65
CA MET A 124 -24.37 11.22 1.74
C MET A 124 -23.74 11.76 0.45
N ALA A 125 -22.82 11.01 -0.17
CA ALA A 125 -22.18 11.38 -1.42
C ALA A 125 -23.21 11.54 -2.54
N VAL A 126 -24.08 10.54 -2.72
CA VAL A 126 -25.18 10.59 -3.69
C VAL A 126 -26.16 11.73 -3.40
N ASP A 127 -26.56 11.92 -2.14
CA ASP A 127 -27.48 12.99 -1.74
C ASP A 127 -26.87 14.39 -2.04
N TYR A 128 -25.57 14.57 -1.83
CA TYR A 128 -24.86 15.81 -2.17
C TYR A 128 -24.64 16.01 -3.66
N ASP A 129 -24.37 14.94 -4.41
CA ASP A 129 -24.24 14.98 -5.86
C ASP A 129 -25.55 15.44 -6.51
N GLN A 130 -26.68 14.86 -6.09
CA GLN A 130 -28.01 15.26 -6.52
C GLN A 130 -28.35 16.72 -6.15
N ALA A 131 -27.77 17.22 -5.07
CA ALA A 131 -27.90 18.62 -4.65
C ALA A 131 -26.93 19.58 -5.37
N GLY A 132 -26.12 19.09 -6.32
CA GLY A 132 -25.12 19.90 -7.03
C GLY A 132 -23.92 20.32 -6.17
N ARG A 133 -23.69 19.64 -5.04
CA ARG A 133 -22.58 19.88 -4.11
C ARG A 133 -21.47 18.86 -4.37
N SER A 134 -20.83 18.98 -5.53
CA SER A 134 -19.77 18.07 -5.98
C SER A 134 -18.57 18.07 -5.02
N ASP A 135 -18.31 19.18 -4.33
CA ASP A 135 -17.30 19.31 -3.28
C ASP A 135 -17.56 18.34 -2.11
N MET A 136 -18.78 18.36 -1.58
CA MET A 136 -19.19 17.49 -0.47
C MET A 136 -19.32 16.04 -0.94
N SER A 137 -19.92 15.82 -2.12
CA SER A 137 -20.03 14.49 -2.72
C SER A 137 -18.67 13.81 -2.82
N ARG A 138 -17.69 14.51 -3.39
CA ARG A 138 -16.31 14.05 -3.49
C ARG A 138 -15.73 13.72 -2.11
N ALA A 139 -15.88 14.62 -1.13
CA ALA A 139 -15.37 14.39 0.23
C ALA A 139 -15.98 13.13 0.88
N HIS A 140 -17.27 12.86 0.68
CA HIS A 140 -17.88 11.63 1.16
C HIS A 140 -17.41 10.40 0.40
N TYR A 141 -17.24 10.45 -0.93
CA TYR A 141 -16.66 9.34 -1.69
C TYR A 141 -15.21 9.04 -1.27
N GLU A 142 -14.41 10.05 -0.94
CA GLU A 142 -13.06 9.85 -0.38
C GLU A 142 -13.13 9.06 0.94
N LYS A 143 -14.14 9.35 1.80
CA LYS A 143 -14.40 8.56 3.00
C LYS A 143 -14.96 7.17 2.73
N VAL A 144 -15.72 6.99 1.65
CA VAL A 144 -16.11 5.63 1.21
C VAL A 144 -14.85 4.81 0.95
N LEU A 145 -13.90 5.33 0.15
CA LEU A 145 -12.66 4.60 -0.15
C LEU A 145 -11.75 4.40 1.06
N PHE A 146 -11.77 5.32 2.04
CA PHE A 146 -11.04 5.13 3.29
C PHE A 146 -11.51 3.88 4.05
N PHE A 147 -12.83 3.66 4.15
CA PHE A 147 -13.40 2.53 4.92
C PHE A 147 -13.66 1.27 4.08
N ASP A 148 -13.91 1.44 2.78
CA ASP A 148 -14.13 0.39 1.79
C ASP A 148 -13.29 0.72 0.54
N PRO A 149 -11.98 0.41 0.57
CA PRO A 149 -11.09 0.75 -0.53
C PRO A 149 -11.51 0.16 -1.87
N GLU A 150 -12.28 -0.93 -1.86
CA GLU A 150 -12.75 -1.66 -3.04
C GLU A 150 -14.06 -1.14 -3.64
N ASN A 151 -14.59 -0.04 -3.13
CA ASN A 151 -15.86 0.50 -3.59
C ASN A 151 -15.78 1.03 -5.03
N GLU A 152 -16.27 0.25 -6.00
CA GLU A 152 -16.21 0.58 -7.43
C GLU A 152 -16.93 1.89 -7.78
N GLU A 153 -18.05 2.18 -7.13
CA GLU A 153 -18.83 3.41 -7.33
C GLU A 153 -18.02 4.64 -6.90
N ALA A 154 -17.43 4.61 -5.71
CA ALA A 154 -16.59 5.69 -5.22
C ALA A 154 -15.31 5.87 -6.06
N ARG A 155 -14.66 4.76 -6.49
CA ARG A 155 -13.49 4.82 -7.39
C ARG A 155 -13.84 5.51 -8.72
N ALA A 156 -14.99 5.14 -9.30
CA ALA A 156 -15.47 5.75 -10.53
C ALA A 156 -15.83 7.24 -10.34
N ALA A 157 -16.51 7.57 -9.23
CA ALA A 157 -16.88 8.96 -8.91
C ALA A 157 -15.67 9.87 -8.67
N LEU A 158 -14.56 9.31 -8.19
CA LEU A 158 -13.32 10.04 -7.91
C LEU A 158 -12.29 10.03 -9.06
N ASP A 159 -12.60 9.35 -10.18
CA ASP A 159 -11.71 9.15 -11.32
C ASP A 159 -10.36 8.51 -10.94
N HIS A 160 -10.40 7.50 -10.07
CA HIS A 160 -9.20 6.75 -9.70
C HIS A 160 -8.69 5.91 -10.88
N LYS A 161 -7.38 5.96 -11.11
CA LYS A 161 -6.67 5.27 -12.21
C LYS A 161 -5.88 4.07 -11.70
N PRO A 162 -5.54 3.09 -12.55
CA PRO A 162 -4.67 2.00 -12.16
C PRO A 162 -3.28 2.49 -11.73
N VAL A 163 -2.83 2.09 -10.54
CA VAL A 163 -1.48 2.36 -10.00
C VAL A 163 -0.85 1.03 -9.62
N ALA A 164 0.03 0.52 -10.49
CA ALA A 164 0.77 -0.73 -10.28
C ALA A 164 -0.12 -1.94 -9.84
N GLY A 165 -1.35 -2.01 -10.37
CA GLY A 165 -2.32 -3.07 -10.10
C GLY A 165 -3.40 -2.72 -9.06
N LEU A 166 -3.25 -1.59 -8.35
CA LEU A 166 -4.28 -1.00 -7.49
C LEU A 166 -5.02 0.12 -8.23
N THR A 167 -5.90 0.85 -7.53
CA THR A 167 -6.51 2.09 -8.04
C THR A 167 -6.17 3.28 -7.13
N GLY A 168 -5.76 4.40 -7.71
CA GLY A 168 -5.40 5.62 -6.98
C GLY A 168 -5.47 6.90 -7.83
N THR A 169 -5.09 8.02 -7.24
CA THR A 169 -5.01 9.34 -7.91
C THR A 169 -3.70 9.53 -8.67
N ASP A 170 -3.61 10.55 -9.52
CA ASP A 170 -2.36 10.94 -10.19
C ASP A 170 -1.24 11.31 -9.20
N LEU A 171 -1.62 11.90 -8.06
CA LEU A 171 -0.70 12.15 -6.96
C LEU A 171 -0.19 10.84 -6.35
N GLU A 172 -1.07 9.87 -6.10
CA GLU A 172 -0.67 8.58 -5.53
C GLU A 172 0.23 7.79 -6.48
N LEU A 173 0.01 7.89 -7.80
CA LEU A 173 0.93 7.37 -8.81
C LEU A 173 2.31 8.04 -8.69
N THR A 174 2.35 9.37 -8.60
CA THR A 174 3.59 10.13 -8.44
C THR A 174 4.34 9.71 -7.17
N LEU A 175 3.64 9.64 -6.03
CA LEU A 175 4.19 9.19 -4.75
C LEU A 175 4.77 7.77 -4.86
N TYR A 176 4.03 6.86 -5.52
CA TYR A 176 4.45 5.48 -5.71
C TYR A 176 5.73 5.38 -6.56
N GLU A 177 5.74 6.00 -7.73
CA GLU A 177 6.88 5.97 -8.66
C GLU A 177 8.14 6.56 -8.02
N ARG A 178 8.00 7.70 -7.33
CA ARG A 178 9.12 8.34 -6.62
C ARG A 178 9.60 7.50 -5.44
N SER A 179 8.70 6.89 -4.67
CA SER A 179 9.08 5.98 -3.58
C SER A 179 9.89 4.80 -4.12
N LYS A 180 9.42 4.15 -5.20
CA LYS A 180 10.12 3.02 -5.81
C LYS A 180 11.45 3.40 -6.44
N ALA A 181 11.57 4.61 -7.00
CA ALA A 181 12.85 5.11 -7.49
C ALA A 181 13.87 5.27 -6.36
N ILE A 182 13.47 5.87 -5.24
CA ILE A 182 14.34 6.05 -4.07
C ILE A 182 14.71 4.71 -3.43
N GLU A 183 13.73 3.83 -3.20
CA GLU A 183 13.95 2.49 -2.64
C GLU A 183 14.91 1.67 -3.50
N ARG A 184 14.73 1.71 -4.84
CA ARG A 184 15.63 1.05 -5.78
C ARG A 184 17.04 1.62 -5.68
N ALA A 185 17.18 2.95 -5.65
CA ALA A 185 18.48 3.59 -5.50
C ALA A 185 19.17 3.17 -4.19
N VAL A 186 18.45 3.13 -3.07
CA VAL A 186 19.00 2.65 -1.78
C VAL A 186 19.45 1.19 -1.90
N ALA A 187 18.62 0.31 -2.46
CA ALA A 187 18.93 -1.11 -2.61
C ALA A 187 20.12 -1.36 -3.55
N GLU A 188 20.19 -0.65 -4.66
CA GLU A 188 21.32 -0.72 -5.60
C GLU A 188 22.60 -0.19 -4.95
N GLN A 189 22.53 0.95 -4.26
CA GLN A 189 23.68 1.55 -3.59
C GLN A 189 24.20 0.71 -2.42
N ALA A 190 23.33 0.02 -1.69
CA ALA A 190 23.72 -0.91 -0.63
C ALA A 190 24.60 -2.07 -1.13
N GLN A 191 24.53 -2.40 -2.42
CA GLN A 191 25.34 -3.46 -3.06
C GLN A 191 26.61 -2.92 -3.74
N GLN A 192 26.81 -1.60 -3.75
CA GLN A 192 27.98 -0.96 -4.36
C GLN A 192 29.04 -0.66 -3.32
N ASP A 193 30.28 -0.99 -3.65
CA ASP A 193 31.46 -0.58 -2.91
C ASP A 193 32.06 0.67 -3.54
N TYR A 194 32.68 1.50 -2.69
CA TYR A 194 33.36 2.71 -3.08
C TYR A 194 34.83 2.63 -2.66
N PRO A 195 35.78 3.05 -3.50
CA PRO A 195 37.18 3.12 -3.10
C PRO A 195 37.37 4.02 -1.89
N VAL A 196 37.99 3.47 -0.84
CA VAL A 196 38.38 4.21 0.36
C VAL A 196 39.89 4.10 0.53
N GLU A 197 40.55 5.23 0.66
CA GLU A 197 41.98 5.31 0.99
C GLU A 197 42.16 5.60 2.48
N VAL A 198 43.00 4.81 3.15
CA VAL A 198 43.41 5.06 4.53
C VAL A 198 44.67 5.91 4.49
N LEU A 199 44.59 7.13 5.02
CA LEU A 199 45.69 8.08 4.97
C LEU A 199 46.67 7.80 6.13
N PRO A 200 47.99 7.99 5.91
CA PRO A 200 48.99 7.79 6.96
C PRO A 200 48.80 8.81 8.09
N ALA A 201 49.25 8.47 9.31
CA ALA A 201 49.17 9.35 10.48
C ALA A 201 49.90 10.70 10.31
N THR A 202 50.73 10.84 9.27
CA THR A 202 51.38 12.10 8.89
C THR A 202 50.41 13.10 8.24
N GLU A 203 49.23 12.66 7.79
CA GLU A 203 48.20 13.48 7.15
C GLU A 203 47.36 14.23 8.20
N ILE A 204 47.99 15.18 8.88
CA ILE A 204 47.44 15.87 10.04
C ILE A 204 46.42 16.97 9.67
N HIS A 205 45.34 17.07 10.44
CA HIS A 205 44.39 18.20 10.37
C HIS A 205 44.75 19.27 11.43
N PRO A 206 44.97 20.55 11.06
CA PRO A 206 45.47 21.58 11.97
C PRO A 206 44.65 21.77 13.26
N MET A 207 43.31 21.70 13.16
CA MET A 207 42.43 21.87 14.34
C MET A 207 42.49 20.69 15.30
N LEU A 208 42.73 19.47 14.79
CA LEU A 208 42.85 18.26 15.62
C LEU A 208 44.26 18.18 16.23
N GLU A 209 45.28 18.59 15.48
CA GLU A 209 46.66 18.72 15.98
C GLU A 209 46.75 19.74 17.13
N LYS A 210 46.09 20.90 16.97
CA LYS A 210 45.99 21.90 18.04
C LYS A 210 45.36 21.31 19.32
N ALA A 211 44.39 20.41 19.16
CA ALA A 211 43.74 19.72 20.25
C ALA A 211 44.55 18.56 20.84
N LYS A 212 45.60 18.08 20.13
CA LYS A 212 46.41 16.92 20.53
C LYS A 212 45.57 15.66 20.77
N VAL A 213 44.65 15.38 19.84
CA VAL A 213 43.81 14.17 19.86
C VAL A 213 44.34 13.17 18.85
N GLU A 214 44.29 11.88 19.19
CA GLU A 214 44.63 10.80 18.27
C GLU A 214 43.42 10.46 17.38
N TYR A 215 43.67 10.18 16.10
CA TYR A 215 42.63 9.80 15.15
C TYR A 215 43.21 9.03 13.96
N ALA A 216 42.40 8.15 13.39
CA ALA A 216 42.59 7.61 12.05
C ALA A 216 41.96 8.56 11.02
N THR A 217 42.43 8.48 9.76
CA THR A 217 41.85 9.23 8.64
C THR A 217 41.59 8.30 7.46
N VAL A 218 40.39 8.40 6.91
CA VAL A 218 40.01 7.72 5.66
C VAL A 218 39.41 8.73 4.69
N THR A 219 39.57 8.52 3.39
CA THR A 219 39.02 9.41 2.37
C THR A 219 38.45 8.64 1.19
N THR A 220 37.39 9.18 0.61
CA THR A 220 36.78 8.73 -0.65
C THR A 220 36.95 9.81 -1.71
N GLU A 221 36.30 9.62 -2.88
CA GLU A 221 36.23 10.64 -3.93
C GLU A 221 35.73 11.99 -3.40
N HIS A 222 34.69 11.99 -2.58
CA HIS A 222 34.03 13.21 -2.13
C HIS A 222 34.32 13.57 -0.67
N PHE A 223 34.53 12.61 0.23
CA PHE A 223 34.53 12.86 1.68
C PHE A 223 35.81 12.43 2.37
N THR A 224 36.18 13.12 3.43
CA THR A 224 37.27 12.75 4.33
C THR A 224 36.70 12.59 5.72
N LEU A 225 36.92 11.42 6.33
CA LEU A 225 36.45 11.09 7.66
C LEU A 225 37.64 10.86 8.58
N ARG A 226 37.54 11.40 9.79
CA ARG A 226 38.54 11.29 10.84
C ARG A 226 37.90 10.80 12.14
N GLY A 227 38.64 10.14 13.00
CA GLY A 227 38.08 9.76 14.30
C GLY A 227 38.89 8.74 15.08
N ASP A 228 38.46 8.49 16.31
CA ASP A 228 39.01 7.47 17.22
C ASP A 228 38.19 6.16 17.23
N TYR A 229 37.26 6.02 16.29
CA TYR A 229 36.54 4.77 16.01
C TYR A 229 37.43 3.76 15.30
N ASP A 230 37.02 2.48 15.31
CA ASP A 230 37.68 1.45 14.50
C ASP A 230 37.74 1.89 13.03
N GLN A 231 38.89 1.68 12.40
CA GLN A 231 39.12 1.99 10.99
C GLN A 231 38.06 1.33 10.10
N ALA A 232 37.59 0.13 10.44
CA ALA A 232 36.51 -0.54 9.70
C ALA A 232 35.21 0.28 9.72
N ALA A 233 34.82 0.82 10.88
CA ALA A 233 33.63 1.66 11.02
C ALA A 233 33.77 2.99 10.26
N LEU A 234 34.97 3.60 10.27
CA LEU A 234 35.23 4.82 9.49
C LEU A 234 35.17 4.56 7.98
N ILE A 235 35.70 3.42 7.50
CA ILE A 235 35.60 2.98 6.10
C ILE A 235 34.14 2.82 5.71
N GLU A 236 33.34 2.08 6.49
CA GLU A 236 31.92 1.86 6.21
C GLU A 236 31.13 3.17 6.21
N ALA A 237 31.41 4.07 7.15
CA ALA A 237 30.80 5.39 7.21
C ALA A 237 31.11 6.23 5.96
N ALA A 238 32.37 6.20 5.49
CA ALA A 238 32.77 6.90 4.27
C ALA A 238 32.08 6.33 3.03
N VAL A 239 31.96 4.99 2.93
CA VAL A 239 31.20 4.32 1.86
C VAL A 239 29.72 4.73 1.90
N ASN A 240 29.10 4.77 3.09
CA ASN A 240 27.71 5.19 3.22
C ASN A 240 27.48 6.67 2.88
N ALA A 241 28.47 7.54 3.07
CA ALA A 241 28.42 8.92 2.60
C ALA A 241 28.34 9.00 1.06
N GLU A 242 29.13 8.19 0.35
CA GLU A 242 29.08 8.09 -1.12
C GLU A 242 27.74 7.53 -1.61
N ARG A 243 27.25 6.45 -0.97
CA ARG A 243 25.92 5.88 -1.25
C ARG A 243 24.81 6.91 -1.05
N ALA A 244 24.84 7.64 0.06
CA ALA A 244 23.88 8.71 0.35
C ALA A 244 23.90 9.78 -0.73
N LEU A 245 25.08 10.21 -1.22
CA LEU A 245 25.19 11.19 -2.29
C LEU A 245 24.46 10.73 -3.56
N ARG A 246 24.61 9.46 -3.96
CA ARG A 246 23.93 8.91 -5.13
C ARG A 246 22.42 8.76 -4.95
N VAL A 247 21.97 8.35 -3.76
CA VAL A 247 20.52 8.31 -3.45
C VAL A 247 19.92 9.72 -3.46
N MET A 248 20.62 10.73 -2.94
CA MET A 248 20.18 12.13 -3.03
C MET A 248 20.10 12.61 -4.48
N GLN A 249 21.01 12.19 -5.36
CA GLN A 249 20.93 12.52 -6.78
C GLN A 249 19.63 12.01 -7.42
N VAL A 250 19.22 10.78 -7.12
CA VAL A 250 17.95 10.20 -7.59
C VAL A 250 16.74 10.89 -6.95
N ALA A 251 16.75 11.09 -5.62
CA ALA A 251 15.63 11.67 -4.91
C ALA A 251 15.29 13.10 -5.37
N TYR A 252 16.27 13.84 -5.87
CA TYR A 252 16.12 15.23 -6.31
C TYR A 252 16.29 15.41 -7.82
N GLU A 253 16.34 14.32 -8.60
CA GLU A 253 16.47 14.37 -10.05
C GLU A 253 15.30 15.15 -10.68
N GLY A 254 15.62 16.06 -11.61
CA GLY A 254 14.64 16.92 -12.27
C GLY A 254 14.22 18.16 -11.47
N TYR A 255 14.64 18.31 -10.22
CA TYR A 255 14.31 19.47 -9.39
C TYR A 255 15.49 20.43 -9.24
N SER A 256 15.20 21.74 -9.24
CA SER A 256 16.21 22.79 -9.15
C SER A 256 16.41 23.32 -7.72
N GLY A 257 17.53 24.00 -7.48
CA GLY A 257 17.81 24.70 -6.22
C GLY A 257 18.39 23.85 -5.09
N PHE A 258 18.71 22.58 -5.36
CA PHE A 258 19.46 21.72 -4.45
C PHE A 258 20.96 21.78 -4.73
N LYS A 259 21.78 21.51 -3.72
CA LYS A 259 23.24 21.70 -3.78
C LYS A 259 23.92 20.42 -4.28
N SER A 260 23.65 19.98 -5.50
CA SER A 260 24.14 18.69 -6.01
C SER A 260 25.68 18.55 -6.14
N ASP A 261 26.43 19.66 -6.09
CA ASP A 261 27.88 19.67 -6.16
C ASP A 261 28.51 19.56 -4.75
N PRO A 262 29.05 18.38 -4.37
CA PRO A 262 29.61 18.17 -3.04
C PRO A 262 30.78 19.10 -2.73
N ARG A 263 31.51 19.61 -3.74
CA ARG A 263 32.65 20.52 -3.56
C ARG A 263 32.27 21.84 -2.88
N ARG A 264 30.98 22.14 -2.76
CA ARG A 264 30.44 23.31 -2.07
C ARG A 264 30.06 23.05 -0.61
N TRP A 265 30.29 21.85 -0.10
CA TRP A 265 29.90 21.43 1.25
C TRP A 265 31.11 21.34 2.18
N VAL A 266 30.83 21.15 3.48
CA VAL A 266 31.85 20.68 4.43
C VAL A 266 32.03 19.18 4.20
N ARG A 267 33.21 18.78 3.73
CA ARG A 267 33.52 17.39 3.34
C ARG A 267 34.50 16.69 4.27
N ASP A 268 35.11 17.42 5.20
CA ASP A 268 35.98 16.86 6.25
C ASP A 268 35.17 16.76 7.54
N TRP A 269 34.96 15.52 7.99
CA TRP A 269 34.17 15.19 9.18
C TRP A 269 35.03 14.41 10.16
N SER A 270 34.82 14.64 11.44
CA SER A 270 35.52 13.97 12.52
C SER A 270 34.54 13.47 13.58
N PHE A 271 34.63 12.18 13.90
CA PHE A 271 33.77 11.48 14.84
C PHE A 271 34.59 10.92 15.98
N PHE A 272 34.26 11.29 17.21
CA PHE A 272 34.96 10.84 18.40
C PHE A 272 34.03 10.07 19.36
N GLN A 273 34.52 9.04 20.03
CA GLN A 273 33.69 8.18 20.89
C GLN A 273 33.17 8.91 22.13
N THR A 274 33.89 9.94 22.59
CA THR A 274 33.61 10.59 23.88
C THR A 274 33.28 12.07 23.72
N LYS A 275 32.29 12.54 24.49
CA LYS A 275 31.97 13.97 24.58
C LYS A 275 33.14 14.79 25.16
N ASP A 276 34.03 14.17 25.92
CA ASP A 276 35.23 14.83 26.44
C ASP A 276 36.27 15.13 25.36
N THR A 277 36.43 14.26 24.36
CA THR A 277 37.32 14.53 23.22
C THR A 277 36.77 15.65 22.34
N TYR A 278 35.47 15.65 22.08
CA TYR A 278 34.77 16.80 21.49
C TYR A 278 34.99 18.08 22.33
N LYS A 279 34.82 17.94 23.65
CA LYS A 279 35.26 18.83 24.73
C LYS A 279 36.58 19.55 24.43
N GLN A 280 37.61 18.71 24.33
CA GLN A 280 39.00 19.10 24.15
C GLN A 280 39.22 19.82 22.83
N ILE A 281 38.62 19.34 21.73
CA ILE A 281 38.75 19.94 20.40
C ILE A 281 38.15 21.35 20.37
N LEU A 282 36.96 21.55 20.94
CA LEU A 282 36.33 22.86 20.99
C LEU A 282 37.16 23.86 21.82
N ASN A 283 37.61 23.44 23.01
CA ASN A 283 38.44 24.29 23.88
C ASN A 283 39.76 24.68 23.22
N ALA A 284 40.42 23.74 22.52
CA ALA A 284 41.66 24.02 21.81
C ALA A 284 41.47 25.01 20.65
N ASN A 285 40.27 25.07 20.08
CA ASN A 285 39.91 25.94 18.95
C ASN A 285 38.93 27.06 19.36
N ALA A 286 38.97 27.48 20.63
CA ALA A 286 38.10 28.52 21.18
C ALA A 286 38.20 29.87 20.45
N ASP A 287 39.34 30.15 19.83
CA ASP A 287 39.61 31.33 19.01
C ASP A 287 38.76 31.40 17.72
N LEU A 288 38.13 30.30 17.31
CA LEU A 288 37.28 30.23 16.11
C LEU A 288 35.81 30.61 16.38
N MET A 289 35.44 30.92 17.62
CA MET A 289 34.06 31.24 17.99
C MET A 289 33.99 32.25 19.14
N SER A 290 32.81 32.80 19.40
CA SER A 290 32.61 33.68 20.55
C SER A 290 32.58 32.87 21.86
N ALA A 291 32.89 33.51 22.99
CA ALA A 291 32.88 32.85 24.30
C ALA A 291 31.49 32.26 24.65
N SER A 292 30.41 32.96 24.34
CA SER A 292 29.04 32.50 24.56
C SER A 292 28.65 31.34 23.65
N GLU A 293 29.14 31.34 22.41
CA GLU A 293 28.93 30.23 21.49
C GLU A 293 29.70 28.98 21.91
N LEU A 294 30.94 29.14 22.38
CA LEU A 294 31.72 28.05 22.95
C LEU A 294 31.00 27.44 24.15
N GLU A 295 30.60 28.26 25.13
CA GLU A 295 29.87 27.80 26.32
C GLU A 295 28.61 27.01 25.93
N PHE A 296 27.83 27.54 24.98
CA PHE A 296 26.64 26.84 24.49
C PHE A 296 26.98 25.49 23.84
N ARG A 297 27.98 25.43 22.96
CA ARG A 297 28.38 24.20 22.26
C ARG A 297 28.92 23.15 23.25
N LEU A 298 29.70 23.56 24.24
CA LEU A 298 30.25 22.67 25.27
C LEU A 298 29.16 21.98 26.10
N GLU A 299 28.09 22.71 26.42
CA GLU A 299 27.02 22.22 27.29
C GLU A 299 25.96 21.43 26.50
N TYR A 300 25.42 22.01 25.43
CA TYR A 300 24.15 21.58 24.82
C TYR A 300 24.29 20.86 23.48
N THR A 301 25.51 20.61 23.01
CA THR A 301 25.72 19.97 21.69
C THR A 301 26.71 18.81 21.78
N SER A 302 26.55 17.88 20.84
CA SER A 302 27.48 16.77 20.59
C SER A 302 28.00 16.82 19.15
N GLY A 303 27.92 17.98 18.51
CA GLY A 303 28.34 18.21 17.13
C GLY A 303 28.49 19.70 16.80
N SER A 304 29.50 20.04 16.00
CA SER A 304 29.81 21.42 15.62
C SER A 304 30.56 21.49 14.29
N THR A 305 30.51 22.66 13.66
CA THR A 305 31.42 23.00 12.56
C THR A 305 32.43 24.04 13.04
N LEU A 306 33.71 23.77 12.79
CA LEU A 306 34.83 24.66 13.00
C LEU A 306 35.31 25.17 11.65
N SER A 307 35.55 26.47 11.54
CA SER A 307 35.97 27.12 10.30
C SER A 307 37.20 27.99 10.56
N SER A 308 38.28 27.75 9.81
CA SER A 308 39.50 28.56 9.87
C SER A 308 40.02 28.79 8.45
N GLY A 309 39.91 30.03 7.97
CA GLY A 309 40.25 30.38 6.60
C GLY A 309 39.42 29.59 5.58
N SER A 310 40.08 28.83 4.72
CA SER A 310 39.45 27.93 3.74
C SER A 310 39.18 26.52 4.28
N SER A 311 39.62 26.18 5.50
CA SER A 311 39.40 24.88 6.10
C SER A 311 38.13 24.85 6.95
N ASN A 312 37.29 23.85 6.72
CA ASN A 312 36.09 23.58 7.50
C ASN A 312 36.11 22.13 7.97
N LEU A 313 35.94 21.93 9.28
CA LEU A 313 35.86 20.61 9.89
C LEU A 313 34.54 20.48 10.65
N GLN A 314 33.77 19.44 10.33
CA GLN A 314 32.66 19.04 11.20
C GLN A 314 33.20 18.10 12.28
N VAL A 315 32.92 18.38 13.54
CA VAL A 315 33.34 17.55 14.69
C VAL A 315 32.09 17.08 15.40
N ALA A 316 31.98 15.78 15.68
CA ALA A 316 30.88 15.22 16.45
C ALA A 316 31.35 14.12 17.40
N ALA A 317 30.59 13.92 18.48
CA ALA A 317 30.79 12.84 19.42
C ALA A 317 29.59 11.89 19.44
N PRO A 318 29.39 11.07 18.39
CA PRO A 318 28.36 10.03 18.43
C PRO A 318 28.65 9.05 19.57
N SER A 319 27.60 8.49 20.17
CA SER A 319 27.71 7.55 21.29
C SER A 319 27.91 6.08 20.87
N SER A 320 27.94 5.80 19.56
CA SER A 320 28.07 4.44 19.00
C SER A 320 28.51 4.47 17.54
N GLU A 321 29.01 3.34 17.03
CA GLU A 321 29.33 3.13 15.60
C GLU A 321 28.13 3.41 14.69
N GLN A 322 26.94 2.93 15.04
CA GLN A 322 25.71 3.25 14.30
C GLN A 322 25.47 4.77 14.24
N GLY A 323 25.82 5.50 15.30
CA GLY A 323 25.78 6.96 15.26
C GLY A 323 26.73 7.55 14.20
N VAL A 324 27.92 6.98 14.02
CA VAL A 324 28.84 7.42 12.95
C VAL A 324 28.17 7.21 11.57
N LEU A 325 27.57 6.04 11.34
CA LEU A 325 26.86 5.73 10.09
C LEU A 325 25.68 6.69 9.85
N ASP A 326 24.79 6.85 10.83
CA ASP A 326 23.67 7.80 10.79
C ASP A 326 24.15 9.23 10.49
N GLY A 327 25.23 9.65 11.15
CA GLY A 327 25.81 10.99 11.05
C GLY A 327 26.30 11.33 9.66
N THR A 328 26.89 10.37 8.94
CA THR A 328 27.36 10.57 7.56
C THR A 328 26.22 10.72 6.56
N VAL A 329 25.26 9.78 6.57
CA VAL A 329 24.06 9.84 5.69
C VAL A 329 23.30 11.15 5.93
N ARG A 330 23.15 11.52 7.21
CA ARG A 330 22.54 12.77 7.62
C ARG A 330 23.31 13.99 7.12
N ALA A 331 24.63 14.03 7.28
CA ALA A 331 25.45 15.17 6.83
C ALA A 331 25.33 15.38 5.32
N VAL A 332 25.29 14.30 4.53
CA VAL A 332 25.02 14.36 3.09
C VAL A 332 23.62 14.89 2.82
N ALA A 333 22.59 14.33 3.47
CA ALA A 333 21.21 14.75 3.25
C ALA A 333 20.98 16.24 3.56
N GLN A 334 21.54 16.73 4.67
CA GLN A 334 21.47 18.13 5.07
C GLN A 334 22.27 19.04 4.12
N SER A 335 23.44 18.61 3.68
CA SER A 335 24.28 19.40 2.77
C SER A 335 23.67 19.52 1.37
N TYR A 336 23.15 18.40 0.84
CA TYR A 336 22.53 18.33 -0.47
C TYR A 336 21.23 19.13 -0.52
N SER A 337 20.36 18.98 0.49
CA SER A 337 19.10 19.73 0.59
C SER A 337 19.34 21.22 0.81
N GLY A 338 20.36 21.58 1.59
CA GLY A 338 20.72 22.96 1.86
C GLY A 338 19.75 23.71 2.77
N PHE A 339 18.88 22.99 3.51
CA PHE A 339 17.93 23.56 4.45
C PHE A 339 18.63 24.23 5.63
N ARG A 340 18.07 25.37 6.07
CA ARG A 340 18.67 26.24 7.09
C ARG A 340 17.91 26.20 8.40
N THR A 341 16.60 25.96 8.34
CA THR A 341 15.74 25.88 9.52
C THR A 341 16.03 24.59 10.29
N ALA A 342 16.00 24.66 11.63
CA ALA A 342 16.32 23.52 12.48
C ALA A 342 15.37 22.35 12.17
N ALA A 343 14.07 22.60 12.07
CA ALA A 343 13.10 21.53 11.84
C ALA A 343 13.30 20.80 10.52
N LEU A 344 13.43 21.51 9.40
CA LEU A 344 13.58 20.85 8.09
C LEU A 344 14.95 20.19 7.94
N ARG A 345 16.00 20.78 8.53
CA ARG A 345 17.34 20.19 8.55
C ARG A 345 17.39 18.90 9.39
N GLU A 346 16.73 18.85 10.53
CA GLU A 346 16.58 17.60 11.31
C GLU A 346 15.70 16.59 10.55
N GLY A 347 14.54 17.04 10.06
CA GLY A 347 13.56 16.21 9.39
C GLY A 347 14.14 15.46 8.20
N ILE A 348 14.83 16.18 7.29
CA ILE A 348 15.43 15.57 6.10
C ILE A 348 16.57 14.60 6.44
N GLY A 349 17.33 14.90 7.50
CA GLY A 349 18.36 14.01 8.01
C GLY A 349 17.76 12.67 8.43
N HIS A 350 16.71 12.71 9.25
CA HIS A 350 15.99 11.53 9.71
C HIS A 350 15.26 10.78 8.60
N THR A 351 14.80 11.49 7.56
CA THR A 351 14.15 10.86 6.41
C THR A 351 15.10 9.89 5.72
N PHE A 352 16.31 10.35 5.37
CA PHE A 352 17.27 9.51 4.64
C PHE A 352 17.97 8.48 5.52
N VAL A 353 18.24 8.78 6.79
CA VAL A 353 18.74 7.77 7.75
C VAL A 353 17.71 6.64 7.90
N GLY A 354 16.43 6.99 8.03
CA GLY A 354 15.32 6.02 8.04
C GLY A 354 15.22 5.16 6.78
N MET A 355 15.42 5.75 5.60
CA MET A 355 15.42 5.02 4.32
C MET A 355 16.59 4.04 4.19
N PHE A 356 17.78 4.40 4.69
CA PHE A 356 18.98 3.56 4.59
C PHE A 356 19.01 2.43 5.63
N PHE A 357 18.68 2.74 6.88
CA PHE A 357 18.93 1.84 8.01
C PHE A 357 17.67 1.37 8.73
N ASN A 358 16.49 1.88 8.35
CA ASN A 358 15.22 1.62 9.02
C ASN A 358 15.31 1.87 10.55
N ASN A 359 16.02 2.93 10.93
CA ASN A 359 16.38 3.28 12.30
C ASN A 359 16.68 4.80 12.36
N ASN A 360 16.55 5.45 13.52
CA ASN A 360 16.97 6.83 13.76
C ASN A 360 17.59 6.94 15.18
N ARG A 361 18.93 7.06 15.30
CA ARG A 361 19.61 7.10 16.63
C ARG A 361 20.22 8.44 17.03
N GLN A 362 20.20 9.45 16.16
CA GLN A 362 20.92 10.71 16.40
C GLN A 362 20.03 11.95 16.38
N PHE A 363 20.21 12.84 17.36
CA PHE A 363 19.59 14.17 17.40
C PHE A 363 20.68 15.26 17.41
N VAL A 364 20.48 16.40 16.72
CA VAL A 364 21.52 17.47 16.66
C VAL A 364 21.51 18.37 17.90
N VAL A 365 20.40 18.45 18.64
CA VAL A 365 20.28 19.34 19.82
C VAL A 365 19.60 18.63 20.99
N ASP A 366 20.28 18.63 22.14
CA ASP A 366 19.71 18.26 23.45
C ASP A 366 18.79 19.40 23.93
N GLN A 367 17.60 19.07 24.44
CA GLN A 367 16.67 20.09 24.94
C GLN A 367 17.25 20.81 26.17
N LYS A 368 17.07 22.14 26.24
CA LYS A 368 17.56 22.98 27.34
C LYS A 368 16.90 22.69 28.70
N GLU A 369 15.78 21.96 28.73
CA GLU A 369 14.94 21.68 29.91
C GLU A 369 14.74 20.17 30.22
N GLN A 370 15.68 19.29 29.87
CA GLN A 370 15.70 17.91 30.42
C GLN A 370 16.40 17.84 31.80
N LEU A 371 16.15 18.83 32.67
CA LEU A 371 16.59 18.76 34.07
C LEU A 371 15.64 17.84 34.86
N ARG A 372 15.98 16.54 34.88
CA ARG A 372 15.70 15.59 35.98
C ARG A 372 14.28 15.61 36.57
N THR A 373 13.26 15.54 35.73
CA THR A 373 11.93 15.08 36.16
C THR A 373 11.72 13.65 35.70
N THR A 374 10.99 12.86 36.48
CA THR A 374 10.68 11.43 36.21
C THR A 374 10.02 11.19 34.85
N THR A 375 9.41 12.22 34.24
CA THR A 375 8.85 12.20 32.88
C THR A 375 9.91 12.24 31.77
N GLY A 376 11.11 12.76 32.02
CA GLY A 376 12.19 12.85 31.02
C GLY A 376 12.90 11.53 30.73
N GLU A 377 12.89 10.59 31.67
CA GLU A 377 13.41 9.22 31.46
C GLU A 377 12.43 8.34 30.66
N GLU A 378 11.11 8.53 30.84
CA GLU A 378 10.09 7.83 30.04
C GLU A 378 10.05 8.27 28.57
N ASP A 379 10.43 9.53 28.27
CA ASP A 379 10.52 10.06 26.90
C ASP A 379 11.73 9.45 26.13
N LEU A 380 12.86 9.19 26.80
CA LEU A 380 14.03 8.56 26.15
C LEU A 380 13.74 7.13 25.66
N GLU A 381 12.90 6.38 26.38
CA GLU A 381 12.41 5.07 25.93
C GLU A 381 11.38 5.19 24.79
N GLN A 382 10.54 6.23 24.79
CA GLN A 382 9.53 6.46 23.73
C GLN A 382 10.15 6.91 22.39
N TYR A 383 11.31 7.57 22.42
CA TYR A 383 12.08 7.98 21.23
C TYR A 383 13.31 7.09 20.95
N SER A 384 13.35 5.90 21.58
CA SER A 384 14.32 4.81 21.36
C SER A 384 14.19 4.21 19.93
N PRO A 385 15.23 3.61 19.35
CA PRO A 385 15.64 3.73 17.94
C PRO A 385 14.81 2.95 16.90
N ASN A 386 13.65 2.41 17.26
CA ASN A 386 12.84 1.65 16.31
C ASN A 386 12.04 2.60 15.40
N PHE A 387 12.31 2.54 14.10
CA PHE A 387 11.60 3.32 13.09
C PHE A 387 10.11 2.95 13.00
N ASP A 388 9.71 1.75 13.41
CA ASP A 388 8.30 1.38 13.51
C ASP A 388 7.56 2.20 14.58
N THR A 389 8.22 2.50 15.71
CA THR A 389 7.68 3.41 16.73
C THR A 389 7.48 4.80 16.15
N TRP A 390 8.44 5.30 15.36
CA TRP A 390 8.31 6.60 14.70
C TRP A 390 7.15 6.62 13.70
N LYS A 391 6.99 5.56 12.88
CA LYS A 391 5.83 5.42 11.97
C LYS A 391 4.52 5.43 12.73
N ASP A 392 4.45 4.73 13.86
CA ASP A 392 3.27 4.71 14.72
C ASP A 392 2.97 6.10 15.32
N LEU A 393 4.01 6.82 15.77
CA LEU A 393 3.88 8.20 16.26
C LEU A 393 3.46 9.18 15.15
N ALA A 394 3.96 9.01 13.93
CA ALA A 394 3.54 9.82 12.78
C ALA A 394 2.08 9.56 12.39
N LEU A 395 1.65 8.29 12.42
CA LEU A 395 0.24 7.92 12.27
C LEU A 395 -0.64 8.58 13.34
N GLU A 396 -0.22 8.56 14.62
CA GLU A 396 -0.94 9.26 15.68
C GLU A 396 -0.98 10.77 15.46
N ALA A 397 0.16 11.39 15.11
CA ALA A 397 0.25 12.81 14.82
C ALA A 397 -0.63 13.20 13.62
N ALA A 398 -0.75 12.34 12.61
CA ALA A 398 -1.63 12.54 11.46
C ALA A 398 -3.10 12.57 11.86
N TRP A 399 -3.52 11.75 12.83
CA TRP A 399 -4.88 11.82 13.34
C TRP A 399 -5.15 13.03 14.25
N GLN A 400 -4.13 13.54 14.95
CA GLN A 400 -4.22 14.72 15.81
C GLN A 400 -4.27 16.07 15.06
N LEU A 401 -4.62 16.07 13.76
CA LEU A 401 -4.67 17.28 12.95
C LEU A 401 -5.56 18.36 13.61
N GLY A 402 -4.95 19.50 14.00
CA GLY A 402 -5.59 20.59 14.74
C GLY A 402 -5.08 20.79 16.17
N ASP A 403 -4.66 19.72 16.85
CA ASP A 403 -4.08 19.75 18.20
C ASP A 403 -2.56 19.47 18.21
N GLY A 404 -2.00 18.93 17.11
CA GLY A 404 -0.57 18.66 16.91
C GLY A 404 0.22 19.82 16.27
N THR A 405 1.52 19.63 16.05
CA THR A 405 2.39 20.63 15.38
C THR A 405 2.02 20.79 13.90
N PRO A 406 1.56 21.99 13.44
CA PRO A 406 1.25 22.22 12.04
C PRO A 406 2.53 22.41 11.20
N ALA A 407 2.47 22.07 9.91
CA ALA A 407 3.59 22.21 8.97
C ALA A 407 4.10 23.65 8.89
N ALA A 408 3.20 24.64 8.97
CA ALA A 408 3.55 26.06 8.99
C ALA A 408 4.41 26.48 10.21
N ARG A 409 4.48 25.65 11.26
CA ARG A 409 5.35 25.88 12.42
C ARG A 409 6.78 25.41 12.19
N LEU A 410 7.03 24.48 11.27
CA LEU A 410 8.36 23.91 11.02
C LEU A 410 9.43 24.98 10.74
N PRO A 411 9.23 25.96 9.83
CA PRO A 411 10.29 26.93 9.53
C PRO A 411 10.55 27.96 10.63
N VAL A 412 9.67 28.06 11.64
CA VAL A 412 9.81 29.01 12.77
C VAL A 412 10.30 28.35 14.06
N ILE A 413 10.48 27.03 14.09
CA ILE A 413 11.04 26.32 15.25
C ILE A 413 12.55 26.54 15.30
N THR A 414 13.00 27.07 16.43
CA THR A 414 14.42 27.16 16.76
C THR A 414 14.89 25.88 17.45
N ALA A 415 16.16 25.56 17.29
CA ALA A 415 16.72 24.28 17.73
C ALA A 415 16.60 24.07 19.26
N ASP A 416 16.70 25.15 20.04
CA ASP A 416 16.54 25.17 21.51
C ASP A 416 15.09 24.97 21.98
N LYS A 417 14.11 25.12 21.08
CA LYS A 417 12.67 25.01 21.34
C LYS A 417 12.02 23.94 20.47
N PHE A 418 12.75 22.86 20.19
CA PHE A 418 12.30 21.81 19.28
C PHE A 418 11.68 20.62 20.04
N PRO A 419 10.34 20.62 20.26
CA PRO A 419 9.68 19.56 21.01
C PRO A 419 9.61 18.26 20.20
N ASN A 420 9.40 17.15 20.89
CA ASN A 420 9.47 15.83 20.27
C ASN A 420 8.35 15.58 19.23
N ASP A 421 7.14 16.08 19.46
CA ASP A 421 6.03 16.01 18.50
C ASP A 421 6.37 16.73 17.19
N ALA A 422 7.04 17.89 17.28
CA ALA A 422 7.51 18.61 16.11
C ALA A 422 8.64 17.86 15.39
N ARG A 423 9.47 17.06 16.09
CA ARG A 423 10.51 16.23 15.45
C ARG A 423 9.87 15.13 14.61
N ILE A 424 8.88 14.43 15.16
CA ILE A 424 8.10 13.42 14.42
C ILE A 424 7.41 14.07 13.23
N LYS A 425 6.79 15.25 13.41
CA LYS A 425 6.19 16.00 12.30
C LYS A 425 7.24 16.37 11.24
N ALA A 426 8.38 16.92 11.63
CA ALA A 426 9.41 17.35 10.69
C ALA A 426 9.92 16.19 9.83
N TRP A 427 10.24 15.05 10.45
CA TRP A 427 10.67 13.84 9.74
C TRP A 427 9.57 13.31 8.81
N SER A 428 8.38 13.03 9.35
CA SER A 428 7.29 12.41 8.60
C SER A 428 6.76 13.31 7.47
N PHE A 429 6.84 14.62 7.65
CA PHE A 429 6.50 15.60 6.62
C PHE A 429 7.58 15.69 5.55
N CYS A 430 8.87 15.71 5.91
CA CYS A 430 9.96 15.63 4.93
C CYS A 430 9.89 14.32 4.11
N ASP A 431 9.59 13.20 4.77
CA ASP A 431 9.42 11.89 4.14
C ASP A 431 8.32 11.92 3.07
N TYR A 432 7.13 12.42 3.42
CA TYR A 432 6.04 12.61 2.47
C TYR A 432 6.42 13.56 1.33
N VAL A 433 6.92 14.76 1.64
CA VAL A 433 7.12 15.80 0.63
C VAL A 433 8.27 15.46 -0.34
N VAL A 434 9.32 14.76 0.10
CA VAL A 434 10.35 14.24 -0.81
C VAL A 434 9.75 13.30 -1.86
N ARG A 435 8.76 12.47 -1.50
CA ARG A 435 8.06 11.58 -2.45
C ARG A 435 7.07 12.33 -3.34
N ARG A 436 6.57 13.50 -2.92
CA ARG A 436 5.67 14.35 -3.71
C ARG A 436 6.45 15.26 -4.65
N ASP A 437 7.08 16.28 -4.08
CA ASP A 437 7.85 17.32 -4.74
C ASP A 437 8.79 17.94 -3.68
N PRO A 438 10.10 17.62 -3.73
CA PRO A 438 11.04 18.11 -2.74
C PRO A 438 11.23 19.64 -2.77
N THR A 439 10.87 20.34 -3.85
CA THR A 439 11.01 21.81 -3.91
C THR A 439 10.12 22.52 -2.91
N LEU A 440 8.98 21.91 -2.55
CA LEU A 440 8.08 22.46 -1.53
C LEU A 440 8.75 22.55 -0.15
N LEU A 441 9.68 21.64 0.19
CA LEU A 441 10.47 21.76 1.43
C LEU A 441 11.46 22.91 1.38
N ARG A 442 12.09 23.15 0.23
CA ARG A 442 13.01 24.28 0.04
C ARG A 442 12.26 25.60 0.15
N ASP A 443 11.08 25.67 -0.44
CA ASP A 443 10.28 26.88 -0.45
C ASP A 443 9.72 27.15 0.96
N LEU A 444 9.34 26.10 1.69
CA LEU A 444 9.01 26.20 3.12
C LEU A 444 10.21 26.66 3.97
N ASP A 445 11.41 26.13 3.73
CA ASP A 445 12.65 26.56 4.41
C ASP A 445 12.97 28.03 4.13
N GLY A 446 12.69 28.52 2.92
CA GLY A 446 12.83 29.92 2.53
C GLY A 446 11.93 30.88 3.30
N LEU A 447 10.94 30.38 4.05
CA LEU A 447 10.07 31.15 4.94
C LEU A 447 10.64 31.27 6.36
N ALA A 448 11.90 30.88 6.57
CA ALA A 448 12.62 31.20 7.79
C ALA A 448 12.56 32.71 8.11
N GLY A 449 12.35 33.05 9.37
CA GLY A 449 12.29 34.46 9.84
C GLY A 449 10.91 35.11 9.76
N GLN A 450 9.86 34.39 9.34
CA GLN A 450 8.48 34.83 9.58
C GLN A 450 8.17 34.82 11.09
N ASN A 451 7.33 35.76 11.53
CA ASN A 451 7.07 35.97 12.96
C ASN A 451 6.16 34.88 13.57
N ASN A 452 5.30 34.26 12.76
CA ASN A 452 4.34 33.26 13.22
C ASN A 452 3.90 32.30 12.08
N PRO A 453 3.29 31.15 12.41
CA PRO A 453 2.84 30.17 11.40
C PRO A 453 1.77 30.68 10.43
N ILE A 454 0.94 31.67 10.79
CA ILE A 454 -0.11 32.20 9.91
C ILE A 454 0.53 32.95 8.74
N ASP A 455 1.61 33.68 8.98
CA ASP A 455 2.34 34.40 7.92
C ASP A 455 3.05 33.41 6.98
N VAL A 456 3.57 32.31 7.52
CA VAL A 456 4.12 31.19 6.73
C VAL A 456 3.04 30.60 5.81
N GLU A 457 1.87 30.26 6.34
CA GLU A 457 0.74 29.71 5.57
C GLU A 457 0.33 30.62 4.42
N LYS A 458 0.12 31.91 4.72
CA LYS A 458 -0.30 32.91 3.72
C LYS A 458 0.73 33.06 2.62
N LYS A 459 2.01 33.16 2.99
CA LYS A 459 3.09 33.37 2.02
C LYS A 459 3.30 32.14 1.15
N PHE A 460 3.33 30.94 1.74
CA PHE A 460 3.42 29.69 0.99
C PHE A 460 2.27 29.57 -0.02
N THR A 461 1.03 29.75 0.43
CA THR A 461 -0.15 29.63 -0.45
C THR A 461 -0.11 30.64 -1.61
N ALA A 462 0.35 31.87 -1.36
CA ALA A 462 0.49 32.89 -2.39
C ALA A 462 1.55 32.54 -3.44
N ASP A 463 2.67 31.95 -3.01
CA ASP A 463 3.80 31.62 -3.88
C ASP A 463 3.54 30.35 -4.74
N HIS A 464 2.56 29.52 -4.36
CA HIS A 464 2.29 28.21 -4.99
C HIS A 464 0.95 28.10 -5.74
N GLY A 465 0.42 29.21 -6.27
CA GLY A 465 -0.65 29.19 -7.27
C GLY A 465 -1.93 28.47 -6.85
N GLY A 466 -2.22 28.40 -5.54
CA GLY A 466 -3.41 27.74 -4.98
C GLY A 466 -3.14 26.47 -4.18
N LEU A 467 -1.93 25.89 -4.21
CA LEU A 467 -1.55 24.83 -3.27
C LEU A 467 -1.25 25.44 -1.90
N SER A 468 -2.13 25.20 -0.92
CA SER A 468 -1.94 25.65 0.46
C SER A 468 -1.14 24.65 1.30
N LEU A 469 -0.57 25.13 2.40
CA LEU A 469 0.06 24.25 3.39
C LEU A 469 -1.01 23.39 4.09
N ALA A 470 -2.21 23.91 4.31
CA ALA A 470 -3.35 23.11 4.78
C ALA A 470 -3.68 21.93 3.85
N GLN A 471 -3.59 22.11 2.52
CA GLN A 471 -3.77 21.01 1.58
C GLN A 471 -2.62 19.99 1.68
N LEU A 472 -1.36 20.45 1.77
CA LEU A 472 -0.21 19.55 1.99
C LEU A 472 -0.32 18.78 3.31
N GLU A 473 -0.82 19.40 4.37
CA GLU A 473 -1.08 18.72 5.64
C GLU A 473 -2.15 17.66 5.53
N LYS A 474 -3.23 17.93 4.79
CA LYS A 474 -4.26 16.92 4.51
C LYS A 474 -3.65 15.73 3.77
N GLU A 475 -2.91 15.97 2.70
CA GLU A 475 -2.32 14.88 1.91
C GLU A 475 -1.24 14.10 2.70
N TRP A 476 -0.45 14.79 3.52
CA TRP A 476 0.47 14.15 4.47
C TRP A 476 -0.29 13.26 5.46
N LYS A 477 -1.42 13.74 6.00
CA LYS A 477 -2.28 12.94 6.85
C LYS A 477 -2.80 11.72 6.11
N ASP A 478 -3.32 11.89 4.89
CA ASP A 478 -3.85 10.80 4.06
C ASP A 478 -2.75 9.75 3.80
N PHE A 479 -1.50 10.18 3.53
CA PHE A 479 -0.34 9.30 3.38
C PHE A 479 -0.08 8.46 4.64
N TRP A 480 0.03 9.10 5.81
CA TRP A 480 0.37 8.41 7.06
C TRP A 480 -0.77 7.56 7.61
N THR A 481 -2.02 7.98 7.38
CA THR A 481 -3.23 7.23 7.77
C THR A 481 -3.61 6.13 6.79
N GLU A 482 -2.82 5.95 5.72
CA GLU A 482 -3.03 4.92 4.70
C GLU A 482 -4.40 5.04 4.03
N ALA A 483 -4.80 6.26 3.68
CA ALA A 483 -6.15 6.52 3.22
C ALA A 483 -6.53 5.79 1.91
N SER A 484 -5.56 5.18 1.22
CA SER A 484 -5.79 4.29 0.09
C SER A 484 -4.83 3.08 0.11
N PRO A 485 -5.16 2.01 -0.65
CA PRO A 485 -4.29 0.86 -0.83
C PRO A 485 -2.91 1.20 -1.41
N VAL A 486 -2.82 2.23 -2.26
CA VAL A 486 -1.54 2.70 -2.83
C VAL A 486 -0.66 3.29 -1.74
N LEU A 487 -1.21 4.19 -0.92
CA LEU A 487 -0.48 4.83 0.18
C LEU A 487 -0.03 3.79 1.21
N LYS A 488 -0.89 2.81 1.51
CA LYS A 488 -0.54 1.63 2.31
C LYS A 488 0.64 0.86 1.74
N ALA A 489 0.61 0.52 0.45
CA ALA A 489 1.68 -0.22 -0.20
C ALA A 489 3.03 0.52 -0.15
N ILE A 490 3.01 1.84 -0.31
CA ILE A 490 4.19 2.70 -0.16
C ILE A 490 4.73 2.61 1.28
N ARG A 491 3.87 2.79 2.30
CA ARG A 491 4.29 2.80 3.71
C ARG A 491 4.84 1.44 4.17
N ASP A 492 4.22 0.36 3.71
CA ASP A 492 4.61 -1.00 4.05
C ASP A 492 5.81 -1.52 3.23
N ASN A 493 6.34 -0.69 2.30
CA ASN A 493 7.44 -1.03 1.38
C ASN A 493 7.21 -2.36 0.62
N ASN A 494 5.97 -2.63 0.25
CA ASN A 494 5.61 -3.81 -0.51
C ASN A 494 5.24 -3.43 -1.94
N GLU A 495 5.30 -4.40 -2.85
CA GLU A 495 4.70 -4.15 -4.16
C GLU A 495 3.18 -4.16 -4.05
N PRO A 496 2.49 -3.28 -4.79
CA PRO A 496 1.04 -3.15 -4.66
C PRO A 496 0.30 -4.47 -4.92
N LEU A 497 0.72 -5.23 -5.94
CA LEU A 497 0.22 -6.58 -6.22
C LEU A 497 0.34 -7.50 -4.97
N THR A 498 1.49 -7.46 -4.31
CA THR A 498 1.82 -8.33 -3.17
C THR A 498 1.16 -7.92 -1.86
N ALA A 499 0.75 -6.65 -1.73
CA ALA A 499 0.04 -6.15 -0.56
C ALA A 499 -1.32 -6.84 -0.38
N ILE A 500 -1.94 -7.27 -1.49
CA ILE A 500 -3.21 -7.97 -1.49
C ILE A 500 -3.03 -9.47 -1.48
N SER A 501 -2.12 -10.03 -2.28
CA SER A 501 -1.89 -11.48 -2.35
C SER A 501 -0.40 -11.78 -2.43
N LYS A 502 0.15 -12.39 -1.38
CA LYS A 502 1.61 -12.55 -1.19
C LYS A 502 2.29 -13.28 -2.35
N ASP A 503 1.64 -14.31 -2.90
CA ASP A 503 2.19 -15.13 -3.98
C ASP A 503 1.69 -14.73 -5.38
N VAL A 504 0.97 -13.62 -5.52
CA VAL A 504 0.27 -13.24 -6.77
C VAL A 504 1.16 -13.28 -8.01
N LYS A 505 2.39 -12.79 -7.91
CA LYS A 505 3.31 -12.73 -9.04
C LYS A 505 3.63 -14.11 -9.59
N LYS A 506 3.99 -15.03 -8.69
CA LYS A 506 4.33 -16.42 -9.01
C LYS A 506 3.14 -17.13 -9.66
N TRP A 507 1.94 -16.92 -9.12
CA TRP A 507 0.72 -17.52 -9.68
C TRP A 507 0.34 -16.91 -11.03
N LEU A 508 0.40 -15.59 -11.18
CA LEU A 508 0.10 -14.90 -12.43
C LEU A 508 1.08 -15.26 -13.54
N GLU A 509 2.38 -15.36 -13.23
CA GLU A 509 3.41 -15.77 -14.17
C GLU A 509 3.16 -17.18 -14.71
N GLU A 510 2.89 -18.15 -13.82
CA GLU A 510 2.61 -19.53 -14.23
C GLU A 510 1.26 -19.66 -14.95
N PHE A 511 0.26 -18.87 -14.57
CA PHE A 511 -1.02 -18.79 -15.28
C PHE A 511 -0.82 -18.28 -16.72
N ASN A 512 -0.04 -17.21 -16.89
CA ASN A 512 0.30 -16.66 -18.21
C ASN A 512 1.16 -17.62 -19.04
N LYS A 513 2.08 -18.36 -18.43
CA LYS A 513 2.81 -19.45 -19.12
C LYS A 513 1.85 -20.54 -19.61
N ALA A 514 0.88 -20.96 -18.79
CA ALA A 514 -0.12 -21.95 -19.17
C ALA A 514 -1.01 -21.45 -20.32
N ARG A 515 -1.46 -20.19 -20.26
CA ARG A 515 -2.21 -19.53 -21.36
C ARG A 515 -1.41 -19.47 -22.65
N LYS A 516 -0.15 -19.04 -22.57
CA LYS A 516 0.76 -18.98 -23.72
C LYS A 516 0.97 -20.35 -24.37
N ALA A 517 1.07 -21.42 -23.59
CA ALA A 517 1.17 -22.79 -24.12
C ALA A 517 -0.07 -23.19 -24.94
N GLN A 518 -1.23 -22.59 -24.68
CA GLN A 518 -2.46 -22.77 -25.44
C GLN A 518 -2.69 -21.69 -26.51
N ASN A 519 -1.67 -20.89 -26.84
CA ASN A 519 -1.75 -19.73 -27.73
C ASN A 519 -2.84 -18.73 -27.31
N ALA A 520 -3.05 -18.56 -26.01
CA ALA A 520 -3.91 -17.51 -25.46
C ALA A 520 -3.11 -16.27 -25.03
N THR A 521 -3.73 -15.09 -25.09
CA THR A 521 -3.11 -13.82 -24.70
C THR A 521 -2.82 -13.78 -23.20
N GLU A 522 -1.70 -13.20 -22.79
CA GLU A 522 -1.41 -12.97 -21.37
C GLU A 522 -2.43 -12.00 -20.75
N VAL A 523 -2.68 -12.18 -19.47
CA VAL A 523 -3.59 -11.33 -18.69
C VAL A 523 -2.82 -10.49 -17.69
N THR A 524 -3.41 -9.36 -17.31
CA THR A 524 -2.97 -8.55 -16.18
C THR A 524 -3.73 -8.93 -14.91
N TRP A 525 -3.21 -8.52 -13.75
CA TRP A 525 -3.88 -8.70 -12.47
C TRP A 525 -4.67 -7.46 -12.07
N SER A 526 -5.78 -7.67 -11.37
CA SER A 526 -6.59 -6.61 -10.76
C SER A 526 -6.79 -6.87 -9.26
N GLU A 527 -6.43 -5.88 -8.45
CA GLU A 527 -6.81 -5.85 -7.02
C GLU A 527 -8.33 -5.89 -6.85
N SER A 528 -9.06 -5.07 -7.61
CA SER A 528 -10.52 -4.95 -7.49
C SER A 528 -11.24 -6.26 -7.70
N TYR A 529 -10.65 -7.13 -8.52
CA TYR A 529 -11.18 -8.47 -8.74
C TYR A 529 -10.69 -9.46 -7.67
N SER A 530 -9.52 -9.21 -7.07
CA SER A 530 -8.88 -10.06 -6.07
C SER A 530 -9.45 -9.92 -4.65
N GLY A 531 -10.09 -8.79 -4.31
CA GLY A 531 -10.73 -8.61 -3.01
C GLY A 531 -11.73 -9.71 -2.66
N ARG A 532 -12.64 -10.04 -3.58
CA ARG A 532 -13.58 -11.16 -3.40
C ARG A 532 -12.92 -12.53 -3.41
N CYS A 533 -11.81 -12.67 -4.16
CA CYS A 533 -11.01 -13.89 -4.14
C CYS A 533 -10.43 -14.13 -2.73
N ARG A 534 -9.89 -13.09 -2.09
CA ARG A 534 -9.40 -13.13 -0.71
C ARG A 534 -10.49 -13.52 0.26
N ASP A 535 -11.64 -12.86 0.18
CA ASP A 535 -12.74 -13.10 1.12
C ASP A 535 -13.28 -14.53 0.98
N HIS A 536 -13.31 -15.07 -0.24
CA HIS A 536 -13.68 -16.47 -0.47
C HIS A 536 -12.60 -17.46 0.01
N VAL A 537 -11.30 -17.15 -0.13
CA VAL A 537 -10.23 -17.93 0.50
C VAL A 537 -10.37 -17.93 2.03
N ALA A 538 -10.67 -16.79 2.63
CA ALA A 538 -10.89 -16.70 4.08
C ALA A 538 -12.08 -17.58 4.53
N TYR A 539 -13.18 -17.57 3.78
CA TYR A 539 -14.33 -18.45 3.99
C TYR A 539 -13.94 -19.93 3.95
N LEU A 540 -13.28 -20.40 2.88
CA LEU A 540 -12.86 -21.80 2.73
C LEU A 540 -11.78 -22.23 3.72
N THR A 541 -11.02 -21.26 4.26
CA THR A 541 -10.04 -21.49 5.32
C THR A 541 -10.73 -21.71 6.66
N ALA A 542 -11.78 -20.94 6.96
CA ALA A 542 -12.56 -21.07 8.19
C ALA A 542 -13.48 -22.31 8.18
N ASN A 543 -13.90 -22.78 7.00
CA ASN A 543 -14.90 -23.84 6.85
C ASN A 543 -14.36 -24.98 5.99
N GLU A 544 -13.47 -25.82 6.54
CA GLU A 544 -12.80 -26.87 5.76
C GLU A 544 -13.76 -27.93 5.18
N GLU A 545 -14.92 -28.13 5.82
CA GLU A 545 -16.00 -29.02 5.35
C GLU A 545 -16.69 -28.50 4.07
N GLN A 546 -16.52 -27.21 3.76
CA GLN A 546 -17.06 -26.57 2.55
C GLN A 546 -16.07 -26.61 1.38
N ARG A 547 -15.09 -27.51 1.41
CA ARG A 547 -14.12 -27.74 0.33
C ARG A 547 -14.57 -28.89 -0.58
N GLY A 548 -14.13 -28.86 -1.84
CA GLY A 548 -14.46 -29.82 -2.88
C GLY A 548 -15.37 -29.25 -3.98
N PRO A 549 -15.47 -29.94 -5.13
CA PRO A 549 -16.01 -29.38 -6.39
C PRO A 549 -17.42 -28.79 -6.32
N ALA A 550 -18.25 -29.23 -5.37
CA ALA A 550 -19.61 -28.72 -5.19
C ALA A 550 -19.66 -27.56 -4.18
N ALA A 551 -19.02 -27.74 -3.02
CA ALA A 551 -19.10 -26.79 -1.91
C ALA A 551 -18.28 -25.52 -2.15
N GLU A 552 -17.20 -25.61 -2.93
CA GLU A 552 -16.36 -24.46 -3.30
C GLU A 552 -17.07 -23.42 -4.18
N GLN A 553 -18.26 -23.73 -4.69
CA GLN A 553 -19.03 -22.87 -5.60
C GLN A 553 -20.20 -22.18 -4.88
N ASP A 554 -20.24 -22.22 -3.55
CA ASP A 554 -21.26 -21.57 -2.74
C ASP A 554 -20.67 -20.98 -1.44
N GLN A 555 -21.47 -20.19 -0.72
CA GLN A 555 -21.20 -19.81 0.66
C GLN A 555 -22.47 -19.89 1.49
N ASP A 556 -22.42 -20.71 2.54
CA ASP A 556 -23.42 -20.69 3.59
C ASP A 556 -23.30 -19.40 4.42
N THR A 557 -24.36 -18.58 4.42
CA THR A 557 -24.41 -17.31 5.14
C THR A 557 -24.40 -17.45 6.67
N ASP A 558 -24.68 -18.65 7.18
CA ASP A 558 -24.66 -18.94 8.62
C ASP A 558 -23.25 -19.32 9.11
N LEU A 559 -22.34 -19.64 8.18
CA LEU A 559 -20.95 -20.00 8.47
C LEU A 559 -20.02 -18.78 8.51
N GLU A 560 -18.87 -18.93 9.19
CA GLU A 560 -17.92 -17.82 9.36
C GLU A 560 -17.37 -17.35 8.00
N GLY A 561 -17.49 -16.05 7.72
CA GLY A 561 -17.05 -15.46 6.45
C GLY A 561 -18.03 -15.63 5.29
N GLY A 562 -19.14 -16.35 5.51
CA GLY A 562 -20.17 -16.54 4.49
C GLY A 562 -21.01 -15.28 4.29
N SER A 563 -21.38 -15.00 3.05
CA SER A 563 -22.26 -13.88 2.70
C SER A 563 -23.02 -14.14 1.42
N HIS A 564 -24.18 -13.49 1.25
CA HIS A 564 -24.97 -13.62 0.02
C HIS A 564 -24.17 -13.19 -1.23
N LEU A 565 -23.47 -12.05 -1.15
CA LEU A 565 -22.60 -11.58 -2.23
C LEU A 565 -21.41 -12.52 -2.49
N GLY A 566 -20.89 -13.13 -1.43
CA GLY A 566 -19.81 -14.11 -1.53
C GLY A 566 -20.27 -15.43 -2.15
N GLY A 567 -21.50 -15.88 -1.88
CA GLY A 567 -22.12 -17.03 -2.57
C GLY A 567 -22.33 -16.75 -4.06
N MET A 568 -22.82 -15.55 -4.42
CA MET A 568 -22.92 -15.14 -5.83
C MET A 568 -21.55 -15.10 -6.52
N PHE A 569 -20.50 -14.68 -5.81
CA PHE A 569 -19.14 -14.68 -6.34
C PHE A 569 -18.58 -16.11 -6.47
N ALA A 570 -18.81 -16.96 -5.46
CA ALA A 570 -18.34 -18.34 -5.43
C ALA A 570 -18.78 -19.11 -6.68
N GLN A 571 -20.04 -18.95 -7.09
CA GLN A 571 -20.61 -19.57 -8.29
C GLN A 571 -19.86 -19.23 -9.59
N MET A 572 -19.09 -18.14 -9.62
CA MET A 572 -18.33 -17.70 -10.79
C MET A 572 -16.83 -17.95 -10.64
N ALA A 573 -16.36 -18.22 -9.42
CA ALA A 573 -14.95 -18.28 -9.09
C ALA A 573 -14.32 -19.60 -9.51
N LEU A 574 -13.05 -19.55 -9.91
CA LEU A 574 -12.23 -20.75 -10.04
C LEU A 574 -11.51 -20.96 -8.72
N VAL A 575 -11.66 -22.13 -8.12
CA VAL A 575 -11.22 -22.45 -6.77
C VAL A 575 -10.34 -23.69 -6.81
N ALA A 576 -9.24 -23.67 -6.06
CA ALA A 576 -8.43 -24.85 -5.82
C ALA A 576 -7.94 -24.84 -4.38
N THR A 577 -8.39 -25.78 -3.56
CA THR A 577 -8.07 -25.88 -2.14
C THR A 577 -6.83 -26.74 -1.83
N ASP A 578 -6.16 -27.25 -2.87
CA ASP A 578 -4.90 -28.02 -2.84
C ASP A 578 -3.79 -27.39 -3.72
N ALA A 579 -3.85 -26.07 -3.91
CA ALA A 579 -2.99 -25.23 -4.72
C ALA A 579 -1.53 -25.11 -4.18
N LYS A 580 -0.77 -26.21 -4.21
CA LYS A 580 0.64 -26.24 -3.74
C LYS A 580 1.65 -25.85 -4.82
N LYS A 581 1.38 -26.22 -6.07
CA LYS A 581 2.30 -26.05 -7.22
C LYS A 581 1.56 -25.41 -8.40
N PRO A 582 1.83 -24.13 -8.72
CA PRO A 582 1.07 -23.42 -9.76
C PRO A 582 1.08 -24.09 -11.13
N LYS A 583 2.25 -24.53 -11.58
CA LYS A 583 2.42 -25.23 -12.87
C LYS A 583 1.55 -26.49 -12.98
N ASP A 584 1.55 -27.31 -11.93
CA ASP A 584 0.81 -28.57 -11.90
C ASP A 584 -0.70 -28.31 -11.81
N LEU A 585 -1.09 -27.28 -11.05
CA LEU A 585 -2.49 -26.88 -10.92
C LEU A 585 -3.08 -26.43 -12.25
N PHE A 586 -2.43 -25.48 -12.94
CA PHE A 586 -2.94 -24.98 -14.22
C PHE A 586 -2.88 -26.03 -15.34
N ARG A 587 -1.97 -27.01 -15.24
CA ARG A 587 -2.02 -28.19 -16.11
C ARG A 587 -3.28 -29.01 -15.86
N ARG A 588 -3.62 -29.30 -14.59
CA ARG A 588 -4.85 -30.03 -14.21
C ARG A 588 -6.12 -29.27 -14.56
N TRP A 589 -6.10 -27.94 -14.56
CA TRP A 589 -7.25 -27.13 -15.00
C TRP A 589 -7.64 -27.37 -16.46
N LEU A 590 -6.71 -27.83 -17.31
CA LEU A 590 -7.06 -28.26 -18.66
C LEU A 590 -7.94 -29.52 -18.65
N ASP A 591 -7.97 -30.32 -17.59
CA ASP A 591 -8.81 -31.52 -17.50
C ASP A 591 -10.24 -31.21 -17.04
N LEU A 592 -10.46 -30.00 -16.50
CA LEU A 592 -11.75 -29.49 -16.02
C LEU A 592 -12.33 -28.54 -17.08
N PRO A 593 -13.38 -28.93 -17.85
CA PRO A 593 -13.89 -28.12 -18.96
C PRO A 593 -14.16 -26.66 -18.59
N GLY A 594 -14.78 -26.40 -17.44
CA GLY A 594 -15.14 -25.04 -17.06
C GLY A 594 -13.95 -24.17 -16.62
N TYR A 595 -12.89 -24.77 -16.05
CA TYR A 595 -11.67 -24.04 -15.65
C TYR A 595 -10.74 -23.84 -16.84
N ARG A 596 -10.70 -24.82 -17.74
CA ARG A 596 -10.01 -24.77 -19.03
C ARG A 596 -10.38 -23.51 -19.82
N ASP A 597 -11.60 -23.00 -19.71
CA ASP A 597 -12.02 -21.75 -20.35
C ASP A 597 -11.07 -20.59 -20.03
N ALA A 598 -10.71 -20.41 -18.76
CA ALA A 598 -9.81 -19.34 -18.33
C ALA A 598 -8.38 -19.48 -18.88
N LEU A 599 -7.99 -20.65 -19.40
CA LEU A 599 -6.70 -20.87 -20.07
C LEU A 599 -6.78 -20.64 -21.58
N LEU A 600 -7.97 -20.76 -22.18
CA LEU A 600 -8.19 -20.69 -23.62
C LEU A 600 -8.75 -19.34 -24.09
N ASN A 601 -9.42 -18.60 -23.20
CA ASN A 601 -10.23 -17.44 -23.52
C ASN A 601 -9.40 -16.18 -23.79
N ASN A 602 -9.34 -15.76 -25.06
CA ASN A 602 -8.64 -14.54 -25.49
C ASN A 602 -9.38 -13.24 -25.17
N ALA A 603 -10.66 -13.32 -24.85
CA ALA A 603 -11.42 -12.17 -24.38
C ALA A 603 -11.08 -11.83 -22.92
N LEU A 604 -10.51 -12.75 -22.15
CA LEU A 604 -9.99 -12.48 -20.81
C LEU A 604 -8.74 -11.60 -20.91
N ALA A 605 -8.81 -10.37 -20.39
CA ALA A 605 -7.71 -9.41 -20.37
C ALA A 605 -7.12 -9.23 -18.97
N THR A 606 -7.95 -9.34 -17.93
CA THR A 606 -7.58 -9.11 -16.54
C THR A 606 -8.15 -10.20 -15.65
N VAL A 607 -7.46 -10.57 -14.58
CA VAL A 607 -7.95 -11.53 -13.57
C VAL A 607 -7.88 -10.97 -12.16
N GLY A 608 -8.85 -11.36 -11.33
CA GLY A 608 -8.68 -11.35 -9.88
C GLY A 608 -7.96 -12.63 -9.46
N LEU A 609 -6.98 -12.53 -8.58
CA LEU A 609 -6.23 -13.69 -8.09
C LEU A 609 -5.83 -13.46 -6.64
N TYR A 610 -6.23 -14.38 -5.77
CA TYR A 610 -5.73 -14.46 -4.41
C TYR A 610 -5.28 -15.89 -4.10
N ALA A 611 -4.09 -16.03 -3.54
CA ALA A 611 -3.54 -17.30 -3.12
C ALA A 611 -3.01 -17.20 -1.69
N ASP A 612 -3.46 -18.11 -0.83
CA ASP A 612 -2.91 -18.28 0.51
C ASP A 612 -2.77 -19.77 0.85
N ARG A 613 -1.60 -20.14 1.38
CA ARG A 613 -1.22 -21.52 1.74
C ARG A 613 -1.44 -22.54 0.63
N THR A 614 -2.61 -23.18 0.63
CA THR A 614 -3.01 -24.21 -0.32
C THR A 614 -4.29 -23.84 -1.07
N THR A 615 -4.82 -22.63 -0.90
CA THR A 615 -6.06 -22.21 -1.55
C THR A 615 -5.77 -21.12 -2.56
N LEU A 616 -6.15 -21.35 -3.81
CA LEU A 616 -6.18 -20.36 -4.88
C LEU A 616 -7.65 -20.08 -5.22
N VAL A 617 -8.00 -18.79 -5.29
CA VAL A 617 -9.27 -18.35 -5.87
C VAL A 617 -8.99 -17.33 -6.96
N MET A 618 -9.62 -17.51 -8.12
CA MET A 618 -9.47 -16.62 -9.27
C MET A 618 -10.83 -16.16 -9.80
N ASP A 619 -10.91 -14.86 -10.09
CA ASP A 619 -11.99 -14.25 -10.86
C ASP A 619 -11.53 -14.09 -12.31
N CYS A 620 -12.11 -14.90 -13.19
CA CYS A 620 -11.83 -14.88 -14.62
C CYS A 620 -13.03 -14.41 -15.44
N ILE A 621 -14.05 -13.81 -14.81
CA ILE A 621 -15.28 -13.39 -15.50
C ILE A 621 -15.31 -11.87 -15.67
N ARG A 622 -15.03 -11.10 -14.60
CA ARG A 622 -15.15 -9.63 -14.65
C ARG A 622 -14.15 -8.96 -15.60
N GLY A 623 -13.00 -9.59 -15.85
CA GLY A 623 -11.98 -9.06 -16.77
C GLY A 623 -12.12 -9.52 -18.22
N VAL A 624 -13.26 -10.11 -18.61
CA VAL A 624 -13.55 -10.44 -20.00
C VAL A 624 -14.00 -9.19 -20.75
N ARG A 625 -13.25 -8.81 -21.80
CA ARG A 625 -13.55 -7.67 -22.66
C ARG A 625 -14.25 -8.08 -23.95
N ARG A 626 -14.91 -7.12 -24.61
CA ARG A 626 -15.41 -7.31 -25.97
C ARG A 626 -14.24 -7.36 -26.96
N LEU A 627 -14.18 -8.42 -27.77
CA LEU A 627 -13.17 -8.55 -28.83
C LEU A 627 -13.53 -7.70 -30.06
N PRO A 628 -12.52 -7.17 -30.79
CA PRO A 628 -12.72 -6.53 -32.09
C PRO A 628 -13.49 -7.41 -33.08
N LYS A 629 -14.19 -6.77 -34.03
CA LYS A 629 -14.96 -7.47 -35.05
C LYS A 629 -14.00 -8.30 -35.93
N GLY A 630 -14.21 -9.62 -35.96
CA GLY A 630 -13.37 -10.57 -36.69
C GLY A 630 -12.38 -11.35 -35.81
N GLU A 631 -12.18 -10.93 -34.56
CA GLU A 631 -11.39 -11.67 -33.56
C GLU A 631 -12.24 -12.53 -32.63
N GLY A 632 -13.57 -12.35 -32.68
CA GLY A 632 -14.53 -13.27 -32.05
C GLY A 632 -14.56 -14.61 -32.77
N GLY A 633 -14.63 -15.70 -32.01
CA GLY A 633 -14.62 -17.06 -32.55
C GLY A 633 -14.79 -18.11 -31.46
N TYR A 634 -14.64 -19.36 -31.86
CA TYR A 634 -14.68 -20.51 -30.95
C TYR A 634 -13.33 -21.23 -30.93
N ARG A 635 -13.03 -21.93 -29.82
CA ARG A 635 -11.91 -22.87 -29.73
C ARG A 635 -12.40 -24.24 -29.33
N VAL A 636 -11.91 -25.26 -30.03
CA VAL A 636 -12.06 -26.65 -29.64
C VAL A 636 -10.87 -27.08 -28.80
N TYR A 637 -11.12 -27.82 -27.73
CA TYR A 637 -10.10 -28.50 -26.96
C TYR A 637 -10.48 -29.97 -26.73
N PRO A 638 -9.55 -30.93 -26.88
CA PRO A 638 -8.15 -30.76 -27.30
C PRO A 638 -8.00 -30.11 -28.68
N SER A 639 -6.97 -29.28 -28.83
CA SER A 639 -6.62 -28.71 -30.14
C SER A 639 -5.72 -29.66 -30.91
N ALA A 640 -5.56 -29.46 -32.21
CA ALA A 640 -4.65 -30.28 -33.03
C ALA A 640 -3.17 -30.22 -32.61
N LYS A 641 -2.80 -29.23 -31.79
CA LYS A 641 -1.44 -29.07 -31.23
C LYS A 641 -1.34 -29.56 -29.78
N ALA A 642 -2.45 -29.95 -29.18
CA ALA A 642 -2.44 -30.43 -27.80
C ALA A 642 -1.77 -31.81 -27.75
N SER A 643 -1.01 -32.05 -26.68
CA SER A 643 -0.27 -33.30 -26.49
C SER A 643 -0.39 -33.78 -25.04
N GLY A 644 -0.24 -35.09 -24.83
CA GLY A 644 -0.38 -35.69 -23.51
C GLY A 644 -1.80 -35.60 -22.96
N ILE A 645 -2.79 -35.72 -23.83
CA ILE A 645 -4.21 -35.72 -23.46
C ILE A 645 -4.53 -37.01 -22.71
N PRO A 646 -5.06 -36.96 -21.48
CA PRO A 646 -5.49 -38.15 -20.77
C PRO A 646 -6.57 -38.92 -21.55
N THR A 647 -6.68 -40.22 -21.30
CA THR A 647 -7.76 -41.04 -21.86
C THR A 647 -9.11 -40.81 -21.16
N SER A 648 -9.08 -40.36 -19.92
CA SER A 648 -10.24 -40.37 -19.03
C SER A 648 -10.11 -39.36 -17.89
N VAL A 649 -11.23 -39.03 -17.26
CA VAL A 649 -11.33 -38.18 -16.06
C VAL A 649 -12.27 -38.84 -15.04
N ARG A 650 -12.00 -38.66 -13.74
CA ARG A 650 -12.90 -39.18 -12.68
C ARG A 650 -14.13 -38.30 -12.56
N VAL A 651 -15.29 -38.91 -12.39
CA VAL A 651 -16.57 -38.17 -12.25
C VAL A 651 -16.57 -37.30 -10.99
N VAL A 652 -15.96 -37.77 -9.90
CA VAL A 652 -15.83 -37.00 -8.65
C VAL A 652 -15.05 -35.69 -8.82
N ASP A 653 -14.08 -35.64 -9.74
CA ASP A 653 -13.29 -34.42 -10.00
C ASP A 653 -14.08 -33.36 -10.77
N LEU A 654 -15.11 -33.80 -11.53
CA LEU A 654 -16.01 -32.95 -12.30
C LEU A 654 -17.25 -32.53 -11.49
N GLY A 655 -17.61 -33.30 -10.47
CA GLY A 655 -18.61 -32.95 -9.48
C GLY A 655 -20.02 -33.47 -9.77
N PRO A 656 -20.99 -33.15 -8.89
CA PRO A 656 -22.31 -33.78 -8.87
C PRO A 656 -23.18 -33.46 -10.08
N GLU A 657 -22.95 -32.33 -10.75
CA GLU A 657 -23.68 -31.96 -11.97
C GLU A 657 -23.48 -33.01 -13.08
N LEU A 658 -22.23 -33.47 -13.28
CA LEU A 658 -21.94 -34.52 -14.24
C LEU A 658 -22.51 -35.87 -13.80
N ALA A 659 -22.42 -36.22 -12.51
CA ALA A 659 -23.00 -37.45 -12.00
C ALA A 659 -24.50 -37.55 -12.32
N ALA A 660 -25.24 -36.46 -12.11
CA ALA A 660 -26.67 -36.36 -12.45
C ALA A 660 -26.94 -36.38 -13.97
N LEU A 661 -26.02 -35.85 -14.79
CA LEU A 661 -26.09 -36.00 -16.25
C LEU A 661 -25.91 -37.47 -16.66
N LEU A 662 -24.92 -38.16 -16.10
CA LEU A 662 -24.66 -39.57 -16.39
C LEU A 662 -25.81 -40.48 -15.95
N GLU A 663 -26.42 -40.22 -14.79
CA GLU A 663 -27.61 -40.93 -14.32
C GLU A 663 -28.76 -40.86 -15.33
N ARG A 664 -29.03 -39.67 -15.88
CA ARG A 664 -30.05 -39.49 -16.94
C ARG A 664 -29.75 -40.25 -18.23
N HIS A 665 -28.50 -40.63 -18.45
CA HIS A 665 -28.05 -41.44 -19.58
C HIS A 665 -27.86 -42.92 -19.21
N GLY A 666 -28.31 -43.37 -18.03
CA GLY A 666 -28.17 -44.76 -17.59
C GLY A 666 -26.72 -45.17 -17.30
N ARG A 667 -25.92 -44.21 -16.81
CA ARG A 667 -24.49 -44.34 -16.50
C ARG A 667 -24.14 -43.80 -15.10
N GLY A 668 -25.10 -43.73 -14.19
CA GLY A 668 -24.92 -43.15 -12.85
C GLY A 668 -23.85 -43.84 -11.99
N ASP A 669 -23.60 -45.13 -12.22
CA ASP A 669 -22.59 -45.92 -11.48
C ASP A 669 -21.16 -45.75 -12.02
N SER A 670 -20.94 -44.84 -12.98
CA SER A 670 -19.62 -44.65 -13.60
C SER A 670 -18.72 -43.78 -12.72
N ASP A 671 -17.62 -44.33 -12.21
CA ASP A 671 -16.60 -43.55 -11.48
C ASP A 671 -15.68 -42.73 -12.41
N VAL A 672 -15.60 -43.14 -13.68
CA VAL A 672 -14.69 -42.59 -14.69
C VAL A 672 -15.40 -42.51 -16.04
N ILE A 673 -15.12 -41.44 -16.79
CA ILE A 673 -15.59 -41.25 -18.17
C ILE A 673 -14.41 -40.96 -19.11
N GLY A 674 -14.65 -40.96 -20.42
CA GLY A 674 -13.66 -40.51 -21.39
C GLY A 674 -13.31 -39.03 -21.24
N TYR A 675 -12.16 -38.63 -21.81
CA TYR A 675 -11.70 -37.26 -21.70
C TYR A 675 -12.70 -36.26 -22.32
N PRO A 676 -13.16 -35.23 -21.58
CA PRO A 676 -14.12 -34.26 -22.10
C PRO A 676 -13.56 -33.43 -23.25
N ILE A 677 -14.29 -33.41 -24.37
CA ILE A 677 -13.97 -32.60 -25.55
C ILE A 677 -14.88 -31.38 -25.53
N SER A 678 -14.31 -30.18 -25.52
CA SER A 678 -15.07 -28.94 -25.33
C SER A 678 -14.94 -27.98 -26.51
N LEU A 679 -15.98 -27.18 -26.70
CA LEU A 679 -16.06 -26.06 -27.63
C LEU A 679 -16.37 -24.81 -26.81
N HIS A 680 -15.50 -23.79 -26.91
CA HIS A 680 -15.59 -22.55 -26.14
C HIS A 680 -15.85 -21.37 -27.07
N HIS A 681 -16.97 -20.67 -26.88
CA HIS A 681 -17.27 -19.40 -27.54
C HIS A 681 -16.83 -18.25 -26.65
N PHE A 682 -16.00 -17.34 -27.17
CA PHE A 682 -15.48 -16.23 -26.38
C PHE A 682 -16.24 -14.93 -26.62
N GLY A 683 -16.38 -14.14 -25.55
CA GLY A 683 -17.00 -12.81 -25.55
C GLY A 683 -18.29 -12.74 -24.72
N THR A 684 -18.93 -11.58 -24.73
CA THR A 684 -20.10 -11.27 -23.88
C THR A 684 -21.43 -11.85 -24.40
N GLY A 685 -21.42 -12.53 -25.56
CA GLY A 685 -22.61 -13.01 -26.24
C GLY A 685 -23.05 -14.44 -25.89
N GLY A 686 -22.25 -15.19 -25.12
CA GLY A 686 -22.51 -16.60 -24.82
C GLY A 686 -22.45 -17.50 -26.06
N VAL A 687 -23.11 -18.67 -25.98
CA VAL A 687 -23.22 -19.59 -27.12
C VAL A 687 -24.05 -18.95 -28.23
N GLY A 688 -23.43 -18.69 -29.38
CA GLY A 688 -24.11 -18.11 -30.54
C GLY A 688 -24.96 -19.13 -31.29
N GLY A 689 -26.09 -18.69 -31.87
CA GLY A 689 -26.93 -19.51 -32.76
C GLY A 689 -27.95 -20.40 -32.05
N ALA A 690 -28.50 -21.38 -32.79
CA ALA A 690 -29.55 -22.26 -32.31
C ALA A 690 -28.96 -23.31 -31.36
N ARG A 691 -29.26 -23.22 -30.05
CA ARG A 691 -28.67 -24.07 -28.99
C ARG A 691 -28.89 -25.57 -29.23
N ASP A 692 -29.98 -25.95 -29.87
CA ASP A 692 -30.34 -27.32 -30.23
C ASP A 692 -29.65 -27.84 -31.50
N SER A 693 -28.88 -27.01 -32.21
CA SER A 693 -28.13 -27.40 -33.41
C SER A 693 -26.76 -28.03 -33.13
N TYR A 694 -26.23 -27.89 -31.92
CA TYR A 694 -24.88 -28.35 -31.58
C TYR A 694 -24.78 -29.89 -31.59
N ARG A 695 -23.86 -30.42 -32.38
CA ARG A 695 -23.53 -31.86 -32.47
C ARG A 695 -22.02 -32.04 -32.41
N CYS A 696 -21.58 -33.14 -31.79
CA CYS A 696 -20.20 -33.58 -31.81
C CYS A 696 -20.17 -35.07 -32.21
N ALA A 697 -19.44 -35.40 -33.27
CA ALA A 697 -19.15 -36.76 -33.65
C ALA A 697 -17.68 -37.05 -33.32
N VAL A 698 -17.44 -38.07 -32.50
CA VAL A 698 -16.09 -38.45 -32.06
C VAL A 698 -15.79 -39.84 -32.60
N THR A 699 -14.64 -40.01 -33.26
CA THR A 699 -14.21 -41.31 -33.75
C THR A 699 -12.76 -41.63 -33.37
N VAL A 700 -12.47 -42.91 -33.20
CA VAL A 700 -11.13 -43.44 -32.99
C VAL A 700 -10.90 -44.55 -34.01
N ARG A 701 -9.96 -44.35 -34.94
CA ARG A 701 -9.72 -45.28 -36.06
C ARG A 701 -11.01 -45.60 -36.85
N GLY A 702 -11.87 -44.60 -37.04
CA GLY A 702 -13.15 -44.73 -37.74
C GLY A 702 -14.29 -45.37 -36.93
N GLN A 703 -14.06 -45.80 -35.69
CA GLN A 703 -15.12 -46.27 -34.79
C GLN A 703 -15.71 -45.10 -34.02
N VAL A 704 -17.04 -44.97 -34.01
CA VAL A 704 -17.75 -43.93 -33.25
C VAL A 704 -17.61 -44.19 -31.76
N ILE A 705 -17.27 -43.16 -31.01
CA ILE A 705 -17.25 -43.17 -29.55
C ILE A 705 -18.60 -42.68 -29.04
N GLU A 706 -19.27 -43.50 -28.23
CA GLU A 706 -20.54 -43.12 -27.60
C GLU A 706 -20.34 -42.08 -26.50
N GLY A 707 -21.29 -41.15 -26.42
CA GLY A 707 -21.30 -40.07 -25.44
C GLY A 707 -22.48 -39.14 -25.66
N PHE A 708 -22.48 -38.02 -24.95
CA PHE A 708 -23.53 -37.00 -25.07
C PHE A 708 -22.95 -35.59 -25.13
N VAL A 709 -23.66 -34.71 -25.84
CA VAL A 709 -23.36 -33.27 -25.89
C VAL A 709 -24.16 -32.57 -24.79
N HIS A 710 -23.47 -31.76 -23.99
CA HIS A 710 -24.05 -30.96 -22.92
C HIS A 710 -23.77 -29.47 -23.17
N MET A 711 -24.84 -28.67 -23.10
CA MET A 711 -24.77 -27.21 -23.15
C MET A 711 -24.35 -26.69 -21.78
N ALA A 712 -23.04 -26.55 -21.59
CA ALA A 712 -22.42 -26.22 -20.33
C ALA A 712 -22.33 -24.69 -20.08
N ASP A 713 -23.31 -23.94 -20.59
CA ASP A 713 -23.39 -22.48 -20.59
C ASP A 713 -24.26 -22.00 -19.41
N GLY A 714 -23.66 -21.92 -18.22
CA GLY A 714 -24.32 -21.43 -16.99
C GLY A 714 -24.70 -22.50 -15.94
N GLY A 715 -23.98 -23.62 -15.88
CA GLY A 715 -24.12 -24.63 -14.81
C GLY A 715 -23.68 -24.11 -13.44
N ALA A 716 -24.20 -24.75 -12.37
CA ALA A 716 -23.90 -24.38 -10.98
C ALA A 716 -22.49 -24.77 -10.53
N ASN A 717 -21.82 -25.66 -11.28
CA ASN A 717 -20.45 -26.08 -10.99
C ASN A 717 -19.46 -25.56 -12.05
N ARG A 718 -18.51 -24.74 -11.62
CA ARG A 718 -17.48 -24.18 -12.50
C ARG A 718 -16.51 -25.23 -13.03
N HIS A 719 -16.43 -26.44 -12.49
CA HIS A 719 -15.60 -27.53 -13.05
C HIS A 719 -16.15 -28.03 -14.39
N THR A 720 -17.48 -28.05 -14.55
CA THR A 720 -18.20 -28.61 -15.70
C THR A 720 -18.81 -27.58 -16.62
N ALA A 721 -18.93 -26.33 -16.18
CA ALA A 721 -19.61 -25.26 -16.92
C ALA A 721 -18.75 -24.00 -17.09
N ALA A 722 -18.99 -23.24 -18.17
CA ALA A 722 -18.48 -21.88 -18.38
C ALA A 722 -19.32 -21.10 -19.41
N PRO A 723 -19.39 -19.76 -19.30
CA PRO A 723 -20.13 -18.96 -20.28
C PRO A 723 -19.65 -19.26 -21.70
N GLY A 724 -20.58 -19.60 -22.61
CA GLY A 724 -20.25 -19.92 -23.99
C GLY A 724 -19.68 -21.33 -24.23
N MET A 725 -19.74 -22.24 -23.26
CA MET A 725 -19.13 -23.57 -23.36
C MET A 725 -20.13 -24.67 -23.74
N ILE A 726 -19.69 -25.58 -24.61
CA ILE A 726 -20.36 -26.84 -24.96
C ILE A 726 -19.35 -27.97 -24.76
N VAL A 727 -19.79 -29.10 -24.22
CA VAL A 727 -18.92 -30.25 -23.93
C VAL A 727 -19.53 -31.54 -24.47
N PHE A 728 -18.71 -32.37 -25.11
CA PHE A 728 -19.02 -33.76 -25.38
C PHE A 728 -18.35 -34.62 -24.30
N TYR A 729 -19.15 -35.42 -23.62
CA TYR A 729 -18.70 -36.37 -22.60
C TYR A 729 -18.77 -37.79 -23.17
N PRO A 730 -17.63 -38.42 -23.51
CA PRO A 730 -17.60 -39.82 -23.90
C PRO A 730 -17.93 -40.71 -22.70
N PHE A 731 -18.77 -41.72 -22.87
CA PHE A 731 -19.16 -42.60 -21.76
C PHE A 731 -18.00 -43.47 -21.26
N GLU A 732 -17.06 -43.83 -22.14
CA GLU A 732 -15.94 -44.71 -21.83
C GLU A 732 -14.59 -44.02 -22.05
N PRO A 733 -13.54 -44.44 -21.32
CA PRO A 733 -12.17 -44.01 -21.56
C PRO A 733 -11.75 -44.11 -23.04
N LEU A 734 -11.09 -43.07 -23.54
CA LEU A 734 -10.49 -43.09 -24.87
C LEU A 734 -9.32 -44.07 -24.92
N LYS A 735 -8.97 -44.53 -26.12
CA LYS A 735 -7.89 -45.51 -26.28
C LYS A 735 -6.52 -44.84 -26.26
N LYS A 736 -5.70 -45.11 -25.24
CA LYS A 736 -4.32 -44.60 -25.11
C LYS A 736 -3.50 -44.77 -26.41
N GLY A 737 -2.78 -43.72 -26.81
CA GLY A 737 -1.95 -43.69 -28.01
C GLY A 737 -2.75 -43.71 -29.31
N ALA A 738 -4.07 -43.50 -29.27
CA ALA A 738 -4.89 -43.44 -30.46
C ALA A 738 -5.15 -42.00 -30.89
N ARG A 739 -5.17 -41.81 -32.22
CA ARG A 739 -5.64 -40.61 -32.87
C ARG A 739 -7.16 -40.56 -32.78
N VAL A 740 -7.67 -39.52 -32.14
CA VAL A 740 -9.09 -39.20 -31.98
C VAL A 740 -9.44 -38.10 -32.97
N GLU A 741 -10.53 -38.26 -33.72
CA GLU A 741 -11.12 -37.21 -34.54
C GLU A 741 -12.42 -36.73 -33.89
N ALA A 742 -12.53 -35.43 -33.63
CA ALA A 742 -13.74 -34.81 -33.11
C ALA A 742 -14.27 -33.77 -34.10
N VAL A 743 -15.52 -33.95 -34.55
CA VAL A 743 -16.18 -33.10 -35.53
C VAL A 743 -17.37 -32.41 -34.88
N TRP A 744 -17.26 -31.10 -34.71
CA TRP A 744 -18.33 -30.22 -34.22
C TRP A 744 -19.12 -29.65 -35.39
N THR A 745 -20.45 -29.64 -35.27
CA THR A 745 -21.36 -29.00 -36.23
C THR A 745 -22.42 -28.20 -35.46
N PHE A 746 -22.70 -26.97 -35.87
CA PHE A 746 -23.72 -26.11 -35.26
C PHE A 746 -24.15 -24.98 -36.21
N GLU A 747 -25.33 -24.41 -35.98
CA GLU A 747 -25.91 -23.33 -36.77
C GLU A 747 -25.78 -21.98 -36.05
N HIS A 748 -25.48 -20.93 -36.82
CA HIS A 748 -25.45 -19.54 -36.37
C HIS A 748 -26.01 -18.61 -37.45
N ASP A 749 -26.18 -17.32 -37.16
CA ASP A 749 -26.78 -16.32 -38.08
C ASP A 749 -26.16 -16.26 -39.49
N ARG A 750 -24.91 -16.74 -39.64
CA ARG A 750 -24.19 -16.81 -40.93
C ARG A 750 -24.22 -18.20 -41.62
N GLY A 751 -25.06 -19.13 -41.15
CA GLY A 751 -25.17 -20.51 -41.67
C GLY A 751 -24.60 -21.59 -40.74
N THR A 752 -24.30 -22.76 -41.29
CA THR A 752 -23.75 -23.91 -40.54
C THR A 752 -22.23 -23.82 -40.43
N SER A 753 -21.71 -23.92 -39.21
CA SER A 753 -20.29 -24.08 -38.91
C SER A 753 -19.94 -25.57 -38.75
N ARG A 754 -18.80 -25.98 -39.29
CA ARG A 754 -18.19 -27.30 -39.07
C ARG A 754 -16.72 -27.13 -38.66
N SER A 755 -16.33 -27.74 -37.55
CA SER A 755 -14.95 -27.77 -37.07
C SER A 755 -14.51 -29.20 -36.83
N ALA A 756 -13.41 -29.63 -37.45
CA ALA A 756 -12.82 -30.94 -37.24
C ALA A 756 -11.44 -30.77 -36.60
N VAL A 757 -11.20 -31.50 -35.52
CA VAL A 757 -9.90 -31.55 -34.85
C VAL A 757 -9.46 -32.99 -34.68
N GLU A 758 -8.16 -33.21 -34.82
CA GLU A 758 -7.53 -34.50 -34.56
C GLU A 758 -6.47 -34.33 -33.48
N PHE A 759 -6.45 -35.24 -32.50
CA PHE A 759 -5.47 -35.21 -31.41
C PHE A 759 -5.10 -36.61 -30.97
N ASP A 760 -3.94 -36.75 -30.32
CA ASP A 760 -3.45 -38.01 -29.78
C ASP A 760 -3.66 -38.10 -28.26
N THR A 761 -4.06 -39.28 -27.78
CA THR A 761 -4.29 -39.63 -26.36
C THR A 761 -3.18 -40.48 -25.76
#